data_AF-A0A537PF64-F1
#
_entry.id   AF-A0A537PF64-F1
#
_cell.length_a   1.000
_cell.length_b   1.000
_cell.length_c   1.000
_cell.angle_alpha   90.00
_cell.angle_beta   90.00
_cell.angle_gamma   90.00
#
_symmetry.space_group_name_H-M   'P 1'
#
loop_
_entity.id
_entity.type
_entity.pdbx_description
1 polymer ?
#
loop_
_entity_poly.entity_id
_entity_poly.type
_entity_poly.pdbx_seq_one_letter_code
_entity_poly.pdbx_strand_id
1 'polypeptide(L)'
;MQSTHIGEFEVHRLAEFEGPFFPPSEFFPDFDPEVVRANADLLGPQLIEPGSGKLMFSFHTFIVKTGKHTILIDSCLGNDKERPTRPQFHRMRTPYLADLARVGVKPEDVDFVMCTHLHWDHVGWNTRLENGRWVPTFPNAQYVMARREFSHWQEVHQTGDDTPHRRAFEDSVLPVVRTGQSVLVDDDYAFEDGLWFEAAPGHTPGNVVIHARSGGATGVFMGDVIHHPLQLLKPEWSTHPSDRGARRAGHSALAGTFPGADGGPDCPSRRRLLVRIRVGVEEAMARMTGGSALVEMLRRHQVDTIFALPGVQNDALFVAFYDAGEALRVIHTRHEQGAAYMAFGYARASGKVGAYAVVPGPGLLNTTAALATAYATNAPVLCISGQIASDLIGRGFGLLHEIPDQLGILRRLTKWAARIEHPTQAGTLVNEAFRQLYHGRPRPVGLEIPPDVLALATEVALPAADMSLDEAAIDAEQIDKAAALLADARKPLLFVGSGAVGAAEEVLAIAEMLQAPVVSFTGGKGIVSDRHYLAQPALAGHELWRDTDVVLAVGTRLNQPQMRWGFDRDLKLIRIDIDPVEITRIQRPAIGIVADAKPVLAALHQALERRNISRPSRKDELEGLKARTLAELTDKLGPQCEFLKAIRAELPEDGIYVEDLTQVGYVGRMAFPVYRPRTYIHSGYQGTLGFGFATALGAKVGRPDLPVVSVSGDGGFMYNVQELSTAVKHGIDIVAIIFADGAFGNVRRMQKEDYGNRLIGVDLLNPQFPKMAESFGAAGVRTTTPEGLGRELAAALKRRGTTLIEVAVGEMP
;
A
#
# COMPACT_ATOMS: atom_id res chain seq x y z
N MET A 1 1.14 16.81 -8.07
CA MET A 1 1.87 17.52 -6.99
C MET A 1 1.39 16.96 -5.67
N GLN A 2 2.29 16.43 -4.86
CA GLN A 2 1.99 15.88 -3.53
C GLN A 2 1.94 17.06 -2.53
N SER A 3 0.88 17.19 -1.72
CA SER A 3 0.86 18.13 -0.61
C SER A 3 1.55 17.53 0.62
N THR A 4 2.24 18.39 1.37
CA THR A 4 2.82 18.09 2.68
C THR A 4 2.05 18.90 3.73
N HIS A 5 2.06 18.48 4.99
CA HIS A 5 1.37 19.19 6.06
C HIS A 5 2.36 19.68 7.13
N ILE A 6 2.19 20.91 7.60
CA ILE A 6 2.80 21.43 8.84
C ILE A 6 1.65 21.59 9.82
N GLY A 7 1.37 20.55 10.61
CA GLY A 7 0.18 20.50 11.45
C GLY A 7 -1.08 20.63 10.59
N GLU A 8 -1.88 21.65 10.84
CA GLU A 8 -3.10 21.92 10.07
C GLU A 8 -2.84 22.68 8.75
N PHE A 9 -1.59 23.11 8.47
CA PHE A 9 -1.30 23.83 7.23
C PHE A 9 -1.03 22.86 6.08
N GLU A 10 -1.78 22.99 5.00
CA GLU A 10 -1.51 22.29 3.75
C GLU A 10 -0.45 23.07 2.95
N VAL A 11 0.64 22.42 2.57
CA VAL A 11 1.76 23.00 1.84
C VAL A 11 1.95 22.28 0.51
N HIS A 12 1.85 23.00 -0.59
CA HIS A 12 2.23 22.50 -1.92
C HIS A 12 3.54 23.15 -2.38
N ARG A 13 4.37 22.39 -3.09
CA ARG A 13 5.52 22.93 -3.82
C ARG A 13 5.22 22.92 -5.31
N LEU A 14 5.44 24.06 -5.95
CA LEU A 14 5.30 24.23 -7.40
C LEU A 14 6.63 24.71 -7.96
N ALA A 15 7.35 23.83 -8.67
CA ALA A 15 8.60 24.16 -9.31
C ALA A 15 8.36 24.81 -10.68
N GLU A 16 8.92 26.00 -10.89
CA GLU A 16 8.94 26.65 -12.21
C GLU A 16 10.11 26.13 -13.05
N PHE A 17 11.25 25.86 -12.43
CA PHE A 17 12.42 25.28 -13.07
C PHE A 17 13.15 24.35 -12.10
N GLU A 18 13.55 23.18 -12.58
CA GLU A 18 14.48 22.28 -11.90
C GLU A 18 15.50 21.78 -12.92
N GLY A 19 16.78 21.81 -12.55
CA GLY A 19 17.81 21.33 -13.45
C GLY A 19 19.23 21.70 -13.04
N PRO A 20 20.22 21.15 -13.77
CA PRO A 20 21.63 21.42 -13.54
C PRO A 20 21.96 22.88 -13.86
N PHE A 21 22.62 23.57 -12.94
CA PHE A 21 22.95 24.98 -13.13
C PHE A 21 24.46 25.24 -13.13
N PHE A 22 25.10 25.17 -11.96
CA PHE A 22 26.51 25.52 -11.79
C PHE A 22 27.38 24.30 -11.50
N PRO A 23 28.62 24.25 -12.02
CA PRO A 23 29.66 23.41 -11.44
C PRO A 23 29.83 23.77 -9.95
N PRO A 24 29.99 22.79 -9.05
CA PRO A 24 30.11 23.04 -7.61
C PRO A 24 31.21 24.03 -7.24
N SER A 25 32.34 23.99 -7.96
CA SER A 25 33.48 24.90 -7.77
C SER A 25 33.22 26.33 -8.22
N GLU A 26 32.29 26.55 -9.14
CA GLU A 26 31.88 27.89 -9.57
C GLU A 26 30.85 28.50 -8.62
N PHE A 27 30.07 27.66 -7.96
CA PHE A 27 29.03 28.10 -7.03
C PHE A 27 29.53 28.25 -5.59
N PHE A 28 30.39 27.34 -5.14
CA PHE A 28 31.02 27.38 -3.82
C PHE A 28 32.54 27.58 -3.97
N PRO A 29 33.09 28.78 -3.67
CA PRO A 29 34.51 29.05 -3.80
C PRO A 29 35.40 28.16 -2.91
N ASP A 30 34.89 27.69 -1.77
CA ASP A 30 35.58 26.76 -0.86
C ASP A 30 35.19 25.29 -1.12
N PHE A 31 34.69 24.98 -2.33
CA PHE A 31 34.28 23.63 -2.70
C PHE A 31 35.42 22.64 -2.54
N ASP A 32 35.13 21.54 -1.84
CA ASP A 32 36.03 20.41 -1.71
C ASP A 32 35.39 19.17 -2.37
N PRO A 33 35.96 18.64 -3.47
CA PRO A 33 35.43 17.46 -4.14
C PRO A 33 35.44 16.21 -3.26
N GLU A 34 36.27 16.15 -2.20
CA GLU A 34 36.24 15.05 -1.23
C GLU A 34 34.93 15.01 -0.44
N VAL A 35 34.32 16.17 -0.15
CA VAL A 35 33.03 16.22 0.54
C VAL A 35 31.93 15.58 -0.31
N VAL A 36 31.95 15.82 -1.63
CA VAL A 36 31.01 15.16 -2.54
C VAL A 36 31.29 13.67 -2.63
N ARG A 37 32.57 13.28 -2.76
CA ARG A 37 32.94 11.86 -2.88
C ARG A 37 32.61 11.06 -1.61
N ALA A 38 32.88 11.62 -0.44
CA ALA A 38 32.61 10.98 0.84
C ALA A 38 31.11 10.90 1.19
N ASN A 39 30.27 11.68 0.50
CA ASN A 39 28.82 11.72 0.70
C ASN A 39 28.05 11.39 -0.59
N ALA A 40 28.67 10.69 -1.54
CA ALA A 40 28.10 10.43 -2.87
C ALA A 40 26.75 9.68 -2.78
N ASP A 41 26.64 8.75 -1.82
CA ASP A 41 25.42 7.99 -1.54
C ASP A 41 24.28 8.88 -1.02
N LEU A 42 24.60 10.00 -0.36
CA LEU A 42 23.64 10.93 0.23
C LEU A 42 23.27 12.06 -0.75
N LEU A 43 24.20 12.47 -1.61
CA LEU A 43 23.97 13.55 -2.56
C LEU A 43 23.19 13.06 -3.79
N GLY A 44 23.51 11.87 -4.31
CA GLY A 44 22.77 11.25 -5.40
C GLY A 44 22.69 12.08 -6.70
N PRO A 45 22.04 11.53 -7.75
CA PRO A 45 21.92 12.19 -9.06
C PRO A 45 21.00 13.42 -9.06
N GLN A 46 20.17 13.58 -8.03
CA GLN A 46 19.17 14.65 -7.93
C GLN A 46 19.72 15.98 -7.40
N LEU A 47 20.86 15.93 -6.73
CA LEU A 47 21.54 17.11 -6.19
C LEU A 47 22.78 17.43 -7.03
N ILE A 48 23.37 16.43 -7.70
CA ILE A 48 24.50 16.60 -8.60
C ILE A 48 24.25 15.80 -9.87
N GLU A 49 24.15 16.47 -11.03
CA GLU A 49 23.89 15.85 -12.32
C GLU A 49 24.99 14.84 -12.69
N PRO A 50 24.64 13.57 -12.94
CA PRO A 50 25.60 12.57 -13.40
C PRO A 50 26.27 12.97 -14.72
N GLY A 51 27.59 12.80 -14.79
CA GLY A 51 28.38 13.12 -15.98
C GLY A 51 28.90 14.55 -16.00
N SER A 52 28.03 15.57 -15.91
CA SER A 52 28.48 16.98 -15.90
C SER A 52 29.03 17.41 -14.54
N GLY A 53 28.58 16.77 -13.45
CA GLY A 53 28.93 17.12 -12.08
C GLY A 53 28.33 18.42 -11.59
N LYS A 54 27.40 19.04 -12.33
CA LYS A 54 26.75 20.30 -11.96
C LYS A 54 25.78 20.11 -10.81
N LEU A 55 25.68 21.10 -9.94
CA LEU A 55 24.67 21.17 -8.90
C LEU A 55 23.28 21.33 -9.51
N MET A 56 22.32 20.58 -8.99
CA MET A 56 20.90 20.67 -9.36
C MET A 56 20.23 21.75 -8.51
N PHE A 57 19.52 22.66 -9.16
CA PHE A 57 18.78 23.73 -8.50
C PHE A 57 17.29 23.59 -8.77
N SER A 58 16.48 24.10 -7.84
CA SER A 58 15.04 24.17 -7.99
C SER A 58 14.57 25.58 -7.64
N PHE A 59 13.94 26.24 -8.61
CA PHE A 59 13.22 27.49 -8.41
C PHE A 59 11.75 27.15 -8.27
N HIS A 60 11.23 27.26 -7.05
CA HIS A 60 9.89 26.81 -6.72
C HIS A 60 9.19 27.75 -5.73
N THR A 61 7.87 27.81 -5.87
CA THR A 61 6.97 28.50 -4.95
C THR A 61 6.44 27.48 -3.94
N PHE A 62 6.34 27.89 -2.68
CA PHE A 62 5.51 27.18 -1.72
C PHE A 62 4.14 27.83 -1.60
N ILE A 63 3.09 27.01 -1.63
CA ILE A 63 1.70 27.42 -1.46
C ILE A 63 1.26 26.89 -0.10
N VAL A 64 1.04 27.78 0.85
CA VAL A 64 0.65 27.46 2.22
C VAL A 64 -0.81 27.84 2.42
N LYS A 65 -1.66 26.85 2.69
CA LYS A 65 -3.06 27.05 3.05
C LYS A 65 -3.21 26.86 4.55
N THR A 66 -3.51 27.94 5.27
CA THR A 66 -3.63 27.95 6.73
C THR A 66 -5.03 27.55 7.23
N GLY A 67 -5.94 27.28 6.30
CA GLY A 67 -7.38 27.16 6.55
C GLY A 67 -8.11 28.50 6.53
N LYS A 68 -7.39 29.62 6.68
CA LYS A 68 -7.94 30.98 6.53
C LYS A 68 -7.41 31.70 5.29
N HIS A 69 -6.12 31.56 5.01
CA HIS A 69 -5.45 32.25 3.92
C HIS A 69 -4.73 31.26 2.99
N THR A 70 -4.65 31.62 1.70
CA THR A 70 -3.75 31.04 0.71
C THR A 70 -2.56 31.95 0.52
N ILE A 71 -1.39 31.48 0.94
CA ILE A 71 -0.15 32.26 0.98
C ILE A 71 0.84 31.65 -0.01
N LEU A 72 1.44 32.48 -0.86
CA LEU A 72 2.60 32.09 -1.66
C LEU A 72 3.88 32.54 -0.97
N ILE A 73 4.84 31.64 -0.80
CA ILE A 73 6.19 31.98 -0.36
C ILE A 73 7.10 31.85 -1.57
N ASP A 74 7.63 33.01 -1.99
CA ASP A 74 8.41 33.25 -3.21
C ASP A 74 7.69 32.85 -4.51
N SER A 75 7.81 33.70 -5.52
CA SER A 75 7.08 33.64 -6.80
C SER A 75 7.97 33.24 -7.99
N CYS A 76 9.14 32.66 -7.75
CA CYS A 76 10.05 32.15 -8.79
C CYS A 76 10.54 33.21 -9.82
N LEU A 77 10.68 32.82 -11.09
CA LEU A 77 11.45 33.49 -12.15
C LEU A 77 10.61 34.44 -13.02
N GLY A 78 9.35 34.10 -13.28
CA GLY A 78 8.41 34.95 -14.02
C GLY A 78 8.57 34.94 -15.53
N ASN A 79 7.44 35.00 -16.24
CA ASN A 79 7.44 35.06 -17.71
C ASN A 79 7.80 36.44 -18.28
N ASP A 80 8.36 36.41 -19.49
CA ASP A 80 8.68 37.58 -20.33
C ASP A 80 9.71 38.56 -19.71
N LYS A 81 10.41 38.15 -18.64
CA LYS A 81 11.39 38.96 -17.92
C LYS A 81 12.70 39.15 -18.69
N GLU A 82 13.19 40.37 -18.76
CA GLU A 82 14.43 40.70 -19.44
C GLU A 82 15.64 40.37 -18.55
N ARG A 83 16.31 39.24 -18.82
CA ARG A 83 17.51 38.76 -18.09
C ARG A 83 18.69 38.43 -19.02
N PRO A 84 19.21 39.38 -19.83
CA PRO A 84 20.16 39.08 -20.92
C PRO A 84 21.48 38.43 -20.45
N THR A 85 21.91 38.70 -19.21
CA THR A 85 23.09 38.07 -18.60
C THR A 85 22.83 36.65 -18.09
N ARG A 86 21.58 36.18 -18.14
CA ARG A 86 21.14 34.83 -17.78
C ARG A 86 20.29 34.24 -18.92
N PRO A 87 20.89 33.83 -20.05
CA PRO A 87 20.16 33.46 -21.26
C PRO A 87 19.07 32.39 -21.05
N GLN A 88 19.28 31.40 -20.17
CA GLN A 88 18.27 30.38 -19.90
C GLN A 88 17.02 30.89 -19.17
N PHE A 89 17.09 32.07 -18.55
CA PHE A 89 16.00 32.69 -17.81
C PHE A 89 15.51 33.99 -18.48
N HIS A 90 16.07 34.32 -19.64
CA HIS A 90 15.69 35.49 -20.41
C HIS A 90 14.40 35.22 -21.18
N ARG A 91 13.36 36.02 -20.90
CA ARG A 91 12.05 36.00 -21.58
C ARG A 91 11.40 34.61 -21.57
N MET A 92 11.48 33.93 -20.43
CA MET A 92 10.88 32.61 -20.24
C MET A 92 9.36 32.63 -20.49
N ARG A 93 8.85 31.45 -20.85
CA ARG A 93 7.42 31.16 -20.98
C ARG A 93 7.12 29.80 -20.36
N THR A 94 6.96 29.79 -19.05
CA THR A 94 6.62 28.62 -18.25
C THR A 94 5.10 28.49 -18.07
N PRO A 95 4.60 27.28 -17.80
CA PRO A 95 3.19 27.03 -17.49
C PRO A 95 2.80 27.38 -16.04
N TYR A 96 3.59 28.17 -15.30
CA TYR A 96 3.43 28.43 -13.86
C TYR A 96 1.98 28.70 -13.42
N LEU A 97 1.25 29.60 -14.08
CA LEU A 97 -0.15 29.91 -13.72
C LEU A 97 -1.11 28.74 -14.00
N ALA A 98 -0.85 27.96 -15.05
CA ALA A 98 -1.62 26.75 -15.33
C ALA A 98 -1.33 25.67 -14.28
N ASP A 99 -0.07 25.58 -13.80
CA ASP A 99 0.31 24.67 -12.71
C ASP A 99 -0.27 25.09 -11.37
N LEU A 100 -0.37 26.39 -11.11
CA LEU A 100 -1.04 26.93 -9.93
C LEU A 100 -2.53 26.56 -9.94
N ALA A 101 -3.18 26.68 -11.10
CA ALA A 101 -4.57 26.27 -11.27
C ALA A 101 -4.78 24.76 -11.06
N ARG A 102 -3.80 23.91 -11.42
CA ARG A 102 -3.87 22.45 -11.21
C ARG A 102 -3.87 22.05 -9.74
N VAL A 103 -3.32 22.88 -8.84
CA VAL A 103 -3.41 22.70 -7.38
C VAL A 103 -4.60 23.41 -6.75
N GLY A 104 -5.54 23.86 -7.59
CA GLY A 104 -6.80 24.47 -7.17
C GLY A 104 -6.65 25.90 -6.67
N VAL A 105 -5.59 26.61 -7.05
CA VAL A 105 -5.36 28.01 -6.69
C VAL A 105 -5.36 28.85 -7.95
N LYS A 106 -6.25 29.84 -8.03
CA LYS A 106 -6.22 30.87 -9.06
C LYS A 106 -5.48 32.09 -8.53
N PRO A 107 -4.99 32.98 -9.41
CA PRO A 107 -4.30 34.18 -8.96
C PRO A 107 -5.15 35.07 -8.03
N GLU A 108 -6.47 35.06 -8.20
CA GLU A 108 -7.42 35.81 -7.37
C GLU A 108 -7.65 35.18 -5.99
N ASP A 109 -7.30 33.91 -5.81
CA ASP A 109 -7.49 33.18 -4.54
C ASP A 109 -6.32 33.41 -3.57
N VAL A 110 -5.24 34.07 -4.01
CA VAL A 110 -4.05 34.32 -3.18
C VAL A 110 -4.25 35.57 -2.33
N ASP A 111 -4.17 35.39 -1.02
CA ASP A 111 -4.33 36.47 -0.04
C ASP A 111 -3.00 37.18 0.24
N PHE A 112 -1.89 36.43 0.26
CA PHE A 112 -0.58 36.96 0.55
C PHE A 112 0.50 36.36 -0.35
N VAL A 113 1.47 37.19 -0.74
CA VAL A 113 2.74 36.74 -1.30
C VAL A 113 3.84 37.21 -0.34
N MET A 114 4.49 36.28 0.34
CA MET A 114 5.58 36.55 1.27
C MET A 114 6.91 36.30 0.56
N CYS A 115 7.75 37.32 0.48
CA CYS A 115 9.08 37.20 -0.13
C CYS A 115 10.13 36.97 0.96
N THR A 116 10.88 35.86 0.87
CA THR A 116 12.05 35.63 1.74
C THR A 116 13.11 36.71 1.51
N HIS A 117 13.27 37.13 0.26
CA HIS A 117 14.11 38.24 -0.16
C HIS A 117 13.76 38.66 -1.60
N LEU A 118 14.28 39.79 -2.10
CA LEU A 118 13.84 40.40 -3.37
C LEU A 118 14.77 40.13 -4.54
N HIS A 119 15.15 38.86 -4.72
CA HIS A 119 16.03 38.41 -5.79
C HIS A 119 15.24 37.96 -7.03
N TRP A 120 15.89 38.01 -8.20
CA TRP A 120 15.23 37.93 -9.52
C TRP A 120 14.53 36.61 -9.83
N ASP A 121 14.90 35.57 -9.09
CA ASP A 121 14.44 34.18 -9.12
C ASP A 121 13.52 33.83 -7.93
N HIS A 122 13.18 34.81 -7.08
CA HIS A 122 12.18 34.70 -6.03
C HIS A 122 10.98 35.66 -6.23
N VAL A 123 11.12 36.73 -7.03
CA VAL A 123 10.06 37.75 -7.21
C VAL A 123 9.46 37.79 -8.61
N GLY A 124 9.88 36.90 -9.51
CA GLY A 124 9.52 36.92 -10.92
C GLY A 124 8.01 36.99 -11.18
N TRP A 125 7.23 36.06 -10.62
CA TRP A 125 5.78 36.05 -10.76
C TRP A 125 5.04 37.02 -9.84
N ASN A 126 5.72 37.89 -9.08
CA ASN A 126 5.01 38.99 -8.42
C ASN A 126 4.24 39.85 -9.42
N THR A 127 4.70 39.89 -10.67
CA THR A 127 4.02 40.59 -11.75
C THR A 127 4.00 39.76 -13.03
N ARG A 128 3.01 40.04 -13.89
CA ARG A 128 2.89 39.52 -15.24
C ARG A 128 2.81 40.65 -16.23
N LEU A 129 3.20 40.40 -17.47
CA LEU A 129 3.10 41.38 -18.54
C LEU A 129 1.67 41.38 -19.11
N GLU A 130 0.96 42.49 -18.95
CA GLU A 130 -0.39 42.67 -19.48
C GLU A 130 -0.45 43.97 -20.29
N ASN A 131 -0.78 43.86 -21.58
CA ASN A 131 -0.82 44.99 -22.52
C ASN A 131 0.45 45.86 -22.51
N GLY A 132 1.63 45.21 -22.40
CA GLY A 132 2.94 45.89 -22.38
C GLY A 132 3.28 46.59 -21.05
N ARG A 133 2.49 46.36 -19.99
CA ARG A 133 2.76 46.88 -18.65
C ARG A 133 2.88 45.73 -17.64
N TRP A 134 3.81 45.86 -16.72
CA TRP A 134 3.90 44.95 -15.58
C TRP A 134 2.77 45.27 -14.60
N VAL A 135 1.93 44.28 -14.33
CA VAL A 135 0.84 44.35 -13.37
C VAL A 135 0.99 43.23 -12.34
N PRO A 136 0.55 43.42 -11.09
CA PRO A 136 0.57 42.35 -10.08
C PRO A 136 -0.12 41.09 -10.60
N THR A 137 0.55 39.94 -10.48
CA THR A 137 -0.01 38.66 -10.95
C THR A 137 -1.18 38.22 -10.09
N PHE A 138 -1.07 38.45 -8.78
CA PHE A 138 -2.06 38.12 -7.76
C PHE A 138 -2.77 39.41 -7.36
N PRO A 139 -3.95 39.72 -7.95
CA PRO A 139 -4.58 41.04 -7.82
C PRO A 139 -5.19 41.30 -6.44
N ASN A 140 -5.55 40.25 -5.69
CA ASN A 140 -6.13 40.36 -4.35
C ASN A 140 -5.08 40.26 -3.24
N ALA A 141 -3.85 39.89 -3.57
CA ALA A 141 -2.82 39.61 -2.59
C ALA A 141 -2.19 40.88 -2.00
N GLN A 142 -1.82 40.82 -0.72
CA GLN A 142 -0.82 41.70 -0.12
C GLN A 142 0.57 41.08 -0.24
N TYR A 143 1.54 41.84 -0.72
CA TYR A 143 2.92 41.38 -0.92
C TYR A 143 3.79 41.81 0.25
N VAL A 144 4.11 40.87 1.12
CA VAL A 144 4.83 41.11 2.37
C VAL A 144 6.34 41.00 2.11
N MET A 145 7.07 42.07 2.42
CA MET A 145 8.51 42.19 2.17
C MET A 145 9.21 42.82 3.36
N ALA A 146 10.38 42.30 3.72
CA ALA A 146 11.22 42.92 4.74
C ALA A 146 11.65 44.34 4.32
N ARG A 147 11.46 45.32 5.20
CA ARG A 147 11.76 46.74 4.94
C ARG A 147 13.23 46.95 4.65
N ARG A 148 14.10 46.21 5.36
CA ARG A 148 15.55 46.25 5.17
C ARG A 148 15.94 45.77 3.78
N GLU A 149 15.30 44.69 3.30
CA GLU A 149 15.53 44.15 1.97
C GLU A 149 15.06 45.10 0.88
N PHE A 150 13.85 45.65 1.04
CA PHE A 150 13.30 46.63 0.11
C PHE A 150 14.20 47.87 -0.01
N SER A 151 14.67 48.40 1.12
CA SER A 151 15.53 49.58 1.15
C SER A 151 16.86 49.33 0.43
N HIS A 152 17.47 48.16 0.65
CA HIS A 152 18.69 47.76 -0.04
C HIS A 152 18.53 47.75 -1.57
N TRP A 153 17.48 47.09 -2.08
CA TRP A 153 17.29 47.02 -3.53
C TRP A 153 16.80 48.33 -4.14
N GLN A 154 16.14 49.19 -3.35
CA GLN A 154 15.83 50.55 -3.77
C GLN A 154 17.09 51.38 -3.97
N GLU A 155 18.07 51.29 -3.07
CA GLU A 155 19.39 51.95 -3.22
C GLU A 155 20.15 51.41 -4.44
N VAL A 156 20.20 50.08 -4.61
CA VAL A 156 20.82 49.45 -5.80
C VAL A 156 20.13 49.89 -7.09
N HIS A 157 18.79 50.02 -7.09
CA HIS A 157 18.06 50.53 -8.25
C HIS A 157 18.36 52.01 -8.53
N GLN A 158 18.80 52.80 -7.56
CA GLN A 158 19.20 54.19 -7.78
C GLN A 158 20.60 54.35 -8.38
N THR A 159 21.48 53.34 -8.29
CA THR A 159 22.87 53.45 -8.79
C THR A 159 22.97 53.55 -10.32
N GLY A 160 22.00 52.98 -11.05
CA GLY A 160 22.00 52.95 -12.51
C GLY A 160 22.51 51.64 -13.13
N ASP A 161 23.12 50.75 -12.33
CA ASP A 161 23.86 49.59 -12.85
C ASP A 161 22.95 48.51 -13.43
N ASP A 162 23.20 48.11 -14.67
CA ASP A 162 22.38 47.10 -15.35
C ASP A 162 22.67 45.67 -14.83
N THR A 163 21.91 45.24 -13.83
CA THR A 163 21.99 43.90 -13.22
C THR A 163 20.65 43.16 -13.26
N PRO A 164 20.64 41.81 -13.23
CA PRO A 164 19.40 41.03 -13.11
C PRO A 164 18.52 41.45 -11.92
N HIS A 165 19.13 41.76 -10.78
CA HIS A 165 18.42 42.14 -9.57
C HIS A 165 17.78 43.53 -9.69
N ARG A 166 18.50 44.51 -10.28
CA ARG A 166 17.93 45.83 -10.59
C ARG A 166 16.69 45.69 -11.48
N ARG A 167 16.82 44.90 -12.56
CA ARG A 167 15.71 44.66 -13.50
C ARG A 167 14.53 43.99 -12.80
N ALA A 168 14.78 43.00 -11.95
CA ALA A 168 13.74 42.37 -11.13
C ALA A 168 13.06 43.34 -10.16
N PHE A 169 13.82 44.23 -9.53
CA PHE A 169 13.22 45.26 -8.69
C PHE A 169 12.29 46.17 -9.51
N GLU A 170 12.73 46.56 -10.72
CA GLU A 170 11.96 47.42 -11.63
C GLU A 170 10.70 46.75 -12.21
N ASP A 171 10.82 45.50 -12.65
CA ASP A 171 9.76 44.78 -13.35
C ASP A 171 8.85 43.97 -12.42
N SER A 172 9.31 43.56 -11.24
CA SER A 172 8.59 42.65 -10.33
C SER A 172 8.27 43.21 -8.95
N VAL A 173 8.96 44.25 -8.48
CA VAL A 173 8.71 44.84 -7.16
C VAL A 173 8.01 46.18 -7.26
N LEU A 174 8.58 47.14 -8.01
CA LEU A 174 8.01 48.48 -8.14
C LEU A 174 6.55 48.52 -8.64
N PRO A 175 6.08 47.66 -9.57
CA PRO A 175 4.69 47.68 -10.00
C PRO A 175 3.71 47.33 -8.87
N VAL A 176 4.07 46.40 -7.99
CA VAL A 176 3.28 46.02 -6.80
C VAL A 176 3.23 47.15 -5.78
N VAL A 177 4.33 47.90 -5.62
CA VAL A 177 4.37 49.09 -4.78
C VAL A 177 3.45 50.19 -5.34
N ARG A 178 3.49 50.40 -6.67
CA ARG A 178 2.66 51.41 -7.35
C ARG A 178 1.17 51.14 -7.24
N THR A 179 0.75 49.87 -7.13
CA THR A 179 -0.66 49.50 -6.91
C THR A 179 -1.06 49.52 -5.44
N GLY A 180 -0.14 49.82 -4.52
CA GLY A 180 -0.40 49.88 -3.08
C GLY A 180 -0.58 48.51 -2.41
N GLN A 181 -0.19 47.42 -3.09
CA GLN A 181 -0.32 46.05 -2.58
C GLN A 181 0.90 45.61 -1.74
N SER A 182 1.99 46.37 -1.72
CA SER A 182 3.17 46.06 -0.92
C SER A 182 2.96 46.37 0.57
N VAL A 183 3.33 45.43 1.44
CA VAL A 183 3.37 45.60 2.90
C VAL A 183 4.81 45.44 3.35
N LEU A 184 5.42 46.54 3.78
CA LEU A 184 6.79 46.55 4.31
C LEU A 184 6.77 46.31 5.81
N VAL A 185 7.42 45.22 6.23
CA VAL A 185 7.45 44.76 7.62
C VAL A 185 8.89 44.71 8.15
N ASP A 186 9.06 44.61 9.47
CA ASP A 186 10.37 44.41 10.07
C ASP A 186 10.83 42.94 9.93
N ASP A 187 12.12 42.68 10.10
CA ASP A 187 12.74 41.38 9.79
C ASP A 187 12.37 40.26 10.81
N ASP A 188 11.57 40.59 11.83
CA ASP A 188 11.01 39.69 12.87
C ASP A 188 9.46 39.66 12.87
N TYR A 189 8.85 40.09 11.77
CA TYR A 189 7.40 40.19 11.62
C TYR A 189 6.65 38.88 11.90
N ALA A 190 5.68 38.93 12.80
CA ALA A 190 4.78 37.81 13.10
C ALA A 190 3.43 37.98 12.42
N PHE A 191 2.98 36.93 11.72
CA PHE A 191 1.70 36.83 11.03
C PHE A 191 0.72 35.98 11.84
N GLU A 192 -0.56 36.37 11.85
CA GLU A 192 -1.58 35.87 12.80
C GLU A 192 -1.95 34.38 12.63
N ASP A 193 -1.49 33.73 11.56
CA ASP A 193 -1.69 32.30 11.31
C ASP A 193 -0.46 31.46 11.69
N GLY A 194 0.34 31.87 12.67
CA GLY A 194 1.48 31.05 13.12
C GLY A 194 2.62 30.98 12.10
N LEU A 195 2.71 31.95 11.19
CA LEU A 195 3.90 32.22 10.39
C LEU A 195 4.64 33.43 10.95
N TRP A 196 5.96 33.45 10.90
CA TRP A 196 6.74 34.64 11.27
C TRP A 196 8.09 34.69 10.55
N PHE A 197 8.65 35.88 10.43
CA PHE A 197 9.96 36.13 9.83
C PHE A 197 11.05 36.00 10.90
N GLU A 198 12.20 35.46 10.51
CA GLU A 198 13.43 35.54 11.28
C GLU A 198 14.54 36.06 10.37
N ALA A 199 15.23 37.11 10.81
CA ALA A 199 16.31 37.73 10.07
C ALA A 199 17.45 36.73 9.81
N ALA A 200 17.77 36.50 8.54
CA ALA A 200 18.84 35.60 8.10
C ALA A 200 19.79 36.30 7.12
N PRO A 201 20.45 37.41 7.54
CA PRO A 201 21.25 38.23 6.64
C PRO A 201 22.47 37.47 6.12
N GLY A 202 22.81 37.73 4.86
CA GLY A 202 24.10 37.37 4.27
C GLY A 202 24.04 36.79 2.85
N HIS A 203 22.88 36.38 2.35
CA HIS A 203 22.67 36.35 0.89
C HIS A 203 22.35 37.76 0.37
N THR A 204 21.44 38.44 1.07
CA THR A 204 21.19 39.87 0.98
C THR A 204 21.09 40.45 2.39
N PRO A 205 21.23 41.78 2.58
CA PRO A 205 21.22 42.38 3.91
C PRO A 205 19.91 42.21 4.69
N GLY A 206 18.77 42.10 4.00
CA GLY A 206 17.45 41.93 4.61
C GLY A 206 16.79 40.58 4.32
N ASN A 207 17.58 39.56 3.93
CA ASN A 207 17.07 38.20 3.77
C ASN A 207 16.45 37.69 5.09
N VAL A 208 15.29 37.05 4.98
CA VAL A 208 14.60 36.41 6.10
C VAL A 208 14.27 34.96 5.77
N VAL A 209 14.20 34.12 6.80
CA VAL A 209 13.50 32.83 6.72
C VAL A 209 12.08 32.99 7.26
N ILE A 210 11.15 32.20 6.74
CA ILE A 210 9.75 32.22 7.17
C ILE A 210 9.48 30.93 7.93
N HIS A 211 9.16 31.05 9.20
CA HIS A 211 8.75 29.92 10.03
C HIS A 211 7.25 29.70 9.92
N ALA A 212 6.82 28.47 10.15
CA ALA A 212 5.43 28.09 10.27
C ALA A 212 5.25 27.14 11.45
N ARG A 213 4.20 27.34 12.25
CA ARG A 213 3.83 26.45 13.37
C ARG A 213 2.33 26.28 13.45
N SER A 214 1.89 25.02 13.43
CA SER A 214 0.48 24.64 13.56
C SER A 214 0.37 23.26 14.20
N GLY A 215 -0.65 23.02 15.03
CA GLY A 215 -0.94 21.69 15.59
C GLY A 215 0.23 21.01 16.33
N GLY A 216 1.19 21.79 16.86
CA GLY A 216 2.41 21.27 17.49
C GLY A 216 3.55 20.90 16.51
N ALA A 217 3.32 20.99 15.20
CA ALA A 217 4.34 20.83 14.17
C ALA A 217 4.96 22.18 13.77
N THR A 218 6.22 22.16 13.32
CA THR A 218 6.98 23.33 12.88
C THR A 218 7.64 23.08 11.53
N GLY A 219 7.71 24.11 10.69
CA GLY A 219 8.49 24.11 9.45
C GLY A 219 9.14 25.47 9.20
N VAL A 220 10.12 25.50 8.29
CA VAL A 220 10.90 26.70 7.94
C VAL A 220 11.09 26.74 6.42
N PHE A 221 10.80 27.89 5.82
CA PHE A 221 11.05 28.21 4.43
C PHE A 221 12.26 29.14 4.35
N MET A 222 13.36 28.65 3.77
CA MET A 222 14.69 29.23 4.00
C MET A 222 15.21 30.13 2.87
N GLY A 223 14.52 30.19 1.72
CA GLY A 223 15.01 30.89 0.54
C GLY A 223 16.48 30.57 0.23
N ASP A 224 17.26 31.59 -0.13
CA ASP A 224 18.69 31.49 -0.42
C ASP A 224 19.60 31.55 0.82
N VAL A 225 19.07 31.25 2.00
CA VAL A 225 19.94 30.91 3.14
C VAL A 225 20.62 29.57 2.87
N ILE A 226 19.92 28.60 2.28
CA ILE A 226 20.51 27.34 1.81
C ILE A 226 20.08 27.13 0.37
N HIS A 227 21.02 27.31 -0.56
CA HIS A 227 20.75 27.15 -2.00
C HIS A 227 20.85 25.67 -2.42
N HIS A 228 21.65 24.89 -1.68
CA HIS A 228 21.90 23.49 -2.00
C HIS A 228 22.12 22.66 -0.73
N PRO A 229 21.61 21.42 -0.62
CA PRO A 229 21.79 20.57 0.57
C PRO A 229 23.25 20.29 0.97
N LEU A 230 24.22 20.51 0.06
CA LEU A 230 25.65 20.48 0.41
C LEU A 230 26.01 21.43 1.55
N GLN A 231 25.33 22.56 1.67
CA GLN A 231 25.55 23.51 2.75
C GLN A 231 25.05 22.97 4.11
N LEU A 232 24.25 21.89 4.16
CA LEU A 232 23.95 21.19 5.42
C LEU A 232 25.11 20.30 5.88
N LEU A 233 25.88 19.74 4.93
CA LEU A 233 27.09 18.97 5.23
C LEU A 233 28.27 19.87 5.56
N LYS A 234 28.30 21.05 4.93
CA LYS A 234 29.32 22.09 5.11
C LYS A 234 28.65 23.45 5.29
N PRO A 235 28.12 23.76 6.48
CA PRO A 235 27.51 25.05 6.80
C PRO A 235 28.44 26.24 6.58
N GLU A 236 29.75 26.01 6.56
CA GLU A 236 30.74 27.03 6.23
C GLU A 236 30.79 27.43 4.75
N TRP A 237 30.22 26.65 3.83
CA TRP A 237 30.24 26.95 2.40
C TRP A 237 29.28 28.08 2.03
N SER A 238 29.81 29.10 1.38
CA SER A 238 29.09 30.30 0.93
C SER A 238 29.25 30.49 -0.56
N THR A 239 28.25 31.05 -1.22
CA THR A 239 28.32 31.43 -2.64
C THR A 239 29.08 32.74 -2.90
N HIS A 240 29.42 33.49 -1.83
CA HIS A 240 30.19 34.74 -1.93
C HIS A 240 31.34 34.77 -0.90
N PRO A 241 32.60 35.08 -1.30
CA PRO A 241 33.76 35.04 -0.41
C PRO A 241 33.78 36.10 0.69
N SER A 242 33.14 37.26 0.49
CA SER A 242 33.25 38.43 1.39
C SER A 242 32.26 38.44 2.56
N ASP A 243 31.21 37.62 2.55
CA ASP A 243 30.13 37.63 3.56
C ASP A 243 30.12 36.41 4.49
N ARG A 244 31.29 35.77 4.67
CA ARG A 244 31.45 34.54 5.46
C ARG A 244 30.99 34.66 6.91
N GLY A 245 31.06 35.85 7.52
CA GLY A 245 30.74 36.08 8.93
C GLY A 245 29.24 36.05 9.24
N ALA A 246 28.44 36.82 8.50
CA ALA A 246 26.99 36.90 8.68
C ALA A 246 26.28 35.60 8.25
N ARG A 247 26.71 35.00 7.13
CA ARG A 247 26.15 33.72 6.63
C ARG A 247 26.47 32.52 7.52
N ARG A 248 27.70 32.41 8.05
CA ARG A 248 28.03 31.33 9.01
C ARG A 248 27.17 31.40 10.26
N ALA A 249 26.84 32.61 10.73
CA ALA A 249 25.94 32.77 11.88
C ALA A 249 24.52 32.27 11.55
N GLY A 250 23.99 32.61 10.37
CA GLY A 250 22.67 32.12 9.89
C GLY A 250 22.61 30.60 9.69
N HIS A 251 23.59 30.00 9.00
CA HIS A 251 23.62 28.54 8.80
C HIS A 251 23.81 27.76 10.12
N SER A 252 24.64 28.28 11.05
CA SER A 252 24.87 27.63 12.36
C SER A 252 23.68 27.78 13.30
N ALA A 253 22.97 28.91 13.26
CA ALA A 253 21.73 29.12 14.02
C ALA A 253 20.62 28.17 13.53
N LEU A 254 20.44 28.01 12.22
CA LEU A 254 19.50 27.06 11.63
C LEU A 254 19.81 25.61 12.02
N ALA A 255 21.08 25.20 11.99
CA ALA A 255 21.48 23.85 12.44
C ALA A 255 21.13 23.57 13.92
N GLY A 256 21.09 24.61 14.77
CA GLY A 256 20.69 24.54 16.18
C GLY A 256 19.17 24.52 16.43
N THR A 257 18.34 24.88 15.45
CA THR A 257 16.87 24.82 15.58
C THR A 257 16.28 23.41 15.38
N PHE A 258 17.10 22.44 14.97
CA PHE A 258 16.69 21.03 14.82
C PHE A 258 16.98 20.24 16.11
N PRO A 259 16.01 19.47 16.66
CA PRO A 259 16.25 18.70 17.87
C PRO A 259 17.37 17.65 17.65
N GLY A 260 18.48 17.78 18.38
CA GLY A 260 19.59 16.80 18.38
C GLY A 260 21.02 17.35 18.17
N ALA A 261 21.23 18.66 18.06
CA ALA A 261 22.52 19.25 17.71
C ALA A 261 23.58 19.30 18.85
N ASP A 262 23.20 19.13 20.12
CA ASP A 262 24.08 19.40 21.29
C ASP A 262 24.94 18.21 21.77
N GLY A 263 25.39 17.36 20.85
CA GLY A 263 26.29 16.24 21.18
C GLY A 263 27.74 16.51 20.76
N GLY A 264 28.67 16.52 21.72
CA GLY A 264 30.12 16.60 21.49
C GLY A 264 30.68 15.44 20.65
N PRO A 265 32.00 15.46 20.34
CA PRO A 265 32.60 14.70 19.23
C PRO A 265 32.41 13.17 19.24
N ASP A 266 32.03 12.56 20.38
CA ASP A 266 31.88 11.11 20.56
C ASP A 266 30.44 10.61 20.79
N CYS A 267 29.41 11.41 20.47
CA CYS A 267 28.02 10.95 20.63
C CYS A 267 27.51 10.12 19.41
N PRO A 268 26.94 8.92 19.61
CA PRO A 268 26.41 8.08 18.52
C PRO A 268 25.20 8.68 17.76
N SER A 269 24.67 9.81 18.21
CA SER A 269 23.47 10.47 17.68
C SER A 269 23.71 11.31 16.41
N ARG A 270 24.97 11.57 16.00
CA ARG A 270 25.28 12.34 14.77
C ARG A 270 25.04 11.59 13.44
N ARG A 271 24.57 10.33 13.45
CA ARG A 271 24.22 9.60 12.21
C ARG A 271 22.74 9.58 11.86
N ARG A 272 21.87 10.34 12.53
CA ARG A 272 20.44 10.44 12.18
C ARG A 272 19.91 11.87 12.29
N LEU A 273 20.51 12.81 11.58
CA LEU A 273 19.76 13.99 11.10
C LEU A 273 19.14 13.61 9.75
N LEU A 274 18.10 12.76 9.80
CA LEU A 274 17.26 12.45 8.64
C LEU A 274 16.33 13.64 8.42
N VAL A 275 16.84 14.67 7.75
CA VAL A 275 15.94 15.55 7.01
C VAL A 275 15.36 14.68 5.89
N ARG A 276 14.09 14.25 6.01
CA ARG A 276 13.33 13.68 4.88
C ARG A 276 13.06 14.81 3.88
N ILE A 277 14.11 15.24 3.17
CA ILE A 277 13.97 15.93 1.89
C ILE A 277 13.61 14.82 0.89
N ARG A 278 12.31 14.61 0.63
CA ARG A 278 11.88 13.91 -0.58
C ARG A 278 12.08 14.87 -1.75
N VAL A 279 13.30 14.93 -2.29
CA VAL A 279 13.51 15.34 -3.68
C VAL A 279 13.41 14.04 -4.50
N GLY A 280 12.75 14.12 -5.66
CA GLY A 280 12.45 12.96 -6.50
C GLY A 280 13.68 12.49 -7.27
N VAL A 281 13.92 11.19 -7.29
CA VAL A 281 15.01 10.57 -8.08
C VAL A 281 14.74 10.89 -9.55
N GLU A 282 15.58 11.67 -10.22
CA GLU A 282 15.64 11.64 -11.68
C GLU A 282 16.20 10.28 -12.06
N GLU A 283 15.30 9.34 -12.33
CA GLU A 283 15.69 8.14 -13.04
C GLU A 283 16.01 8.46 -14.49
N ALA A 284 16.97 7.71 -15.04
CA ALA A 284 17.29 7.75 -16.45
C ALA A 284 15.99 7.64 -17.27
N MET A 285 15.67 8.74 -17.97
CA MET A 285 14.58 8.76 -18.93
C MET A 285 14.92 7.74 -20.02
N ALA A 286 14.02 6.80 -20.23
CA ALA A 286 14.14 5.83 -21.31
C ALA A 286 12.88 5.87 -22.15
N ARG A 287 13.06 5.86 -23.47
CA ARG A 287 11.96 5.76 -24.41
C ARG A 287 11.31 4.39 -24.30
N MET A 288 10.10 4.33 -23.78
CA MET A 288 9.36 3.09 -23.60
C MET A 288 7.85 3.27 -23.75
N THR A 289 7.14 2.18 -23.99
CA THR A 289 5.67 2.19 -24.05
C THR A 289 5.05 2.21 -22.65
N GLY A 290 3.77 2.62 -22.53
CA GLY A 290 3.04 2.50 -21.27
C GLY A 290 2.98 1.07 -20.74
N GLY A 291 2.85 0.08 -21.63
CA GLY A 291 2.94 -1.34 -21.26
C GLY A 291 4.31 -1.72 -20.68
N SER A 292 5.39 -1.30 -21.32
CA SER A 292 6.76 -1.56 -20.84
C SER A 292 7.03 -0.87 -19.50
N ALA A 293 6.56 0.37 -19.34
CA ALA A 293 6.67 1.13 -18.11
C ALA A 293 5.96 0.44 -16.94
N LEU A 294 4.74 -0.08 -17.17
CA LEU A 294 4.00 -0.86 -16.19
C LEU A 294 4.76 -2.14 -15.81
N VAL A 295 5.21 -2.92 -16.79
CA VAL A 295 5.90 -4.20 -16.55
C VAL A 295 7.22 -4.00 -15.80
N GLU A 296 8.01 -2.99 -16.15
CA GLU A 296 9.25 -2.67 -15.44
C GLU A 296 8.98 -2.28 -13.98
N MET A 297 7.92 -1.52 -13.70
CA MET A 297 7.53 -1.23 -12.32
C MET A 297 7.08 -2.47 -11.54
N LEU A 298 6.31 -3.38 -12.17
CA LEU A 298 5.96 -4.66 -11.56
C LEU A 298 7.22 -5.47 -11.20
N ARG A 299 8.22 -5.50 -12.11
CA ARG A 299 9.50 -6.17 -11.88
C ARG A 299 10.28 -5.56 -10.72
N ARG A 300 10.32 -4.22 -10.62
CA ARG A 300 10.96 -3.51 -9.49
C ARG A 300 10.31 -3.83 -8.14
N HIS A 301 9.00 -4.09 -8.14
CA HIS A 301 8.25 -4.60 -6.98
C HIS A 301 8.32 -6.12 -6.81
N GLN A 302 9.23 -6.80 -7.53
CA GLN A 302 9.48 -8.23 -7.44
C GLN A 302 8.26 -9.10 -7.81
N VAL A 303 7.39 -8.60 -8.69
CA VAL A 303 6.37 -9.43 -9.32
C VAL A 303 7.05 -10.31 -10.37
N ASP A 304 7.09 -11.60 -10.07
CA ASP A 304 7.71 -12.63 -10.91
C ASP A 304 6.70 -13.36 -11.81
N THR A 305 5.40 -13.27 -11.49
CA THR A 305 4.34 -14.02 -12.15
C THR A 305 3.10 -13.17 -12.33
N ILE A 306 2.49 -13.24 -13.52
CA ILE A 306 1.19 -12.63 -13.81
C ILE A 306 0.23 -13.64 -14.44
N PHE A 307 -1.00 -13.66 -13.93
CA PHE A 307 -2.09 -14.45 -14.52
C PHE A 307 -2.85 -13.57 -15.50
N ALA A 308 -2.96 -13.95 -16.77
CA ALA A 308 -3.46 -13.03 -17.78
C ALA A 308 -4.42 -13.67 -18.77
N LEU A 309 -5.31 -12.87 -19.36
CA LEU A 309 -6.09 -13.26 -20.52
C LEU A 309 -5.96 -12.19 -21.63
N PRO A 310 -5.49 -12.56 -22.84
CA PRO A 310 -5.27 -11.61 -23.91
C PRO A 310 -6.57 -11.17 -24.59
N GLY A 311 -6.56 -9.95 -25.12
CA GLY A 311 -7.54 -9.45 -26.07
C GLY A 311 -7.20 -8.04 -26.56
N VAL A 312 -7.94 -7.57 -27.56
CA VAL A 312 -7.56 -6.39 -28.37
C VAL A 312 -7.20 -5.13 -27.55
N GLN A 313 -7.87 -4.89 -26.43
CA GLN A 313 -7.61 -3.71 -25.58
C GLN A 313 -6.36 -3.84 -24.68
N ASN A 314 -5.70 -4.99 -24.64
CA ASN A 314 -4.46 -5.21 -23.89
C ASN A 314 -3.33 -5.83 -24.72
N ASP A 315 -3.43 -5.89 -26.05
CA ASP A 315 -2.38 -6.47 -26.92
C ASP A 315 -1.00 -5.83 -26.69
N ALA A 316 -0.94 -4.50 -26.55
CA ALA A 316 0.31 -3.79 -26.25
C ALA A 316 0.90 -4.15 -24.87
N LEU A 317 0.07 -4.57 -23.92
CA LEU A 317 0.54 -5.12 -22.64
C LEU A 317 1.13 -6.53 -22.82
N PHE A 318 0.54 -7.36 -23.68
CA PHE A 318 1.09 -8.68 -24.00
C PHE A 318 2.40 -8.61 -24.77
N VAL A 319 2.59 -7.59 -25.62
CA VAL A 319 3.89 -7.28 -26.21
C VAL A 319 4.91 -6.97 -25.10
N ALA A 320 4.57 -6.09 -24.15
CA ALA A 320 5.46 -5.79 -23.03
C ALA A 320 5.77 -7.01 -22.15
N PHE A 321 4.81 -7.92 -21.97
CA PHE A 321 5.06 -9.20 -21.28
C PHE A 321 6.02 -10.10 -22.07
N TYR A 322 5.88 -10.16 -23.38
CA TYR A 322 6.79 -10.90 -24.25
C TYR A 322 8.22 -10.33 -24.16
N ASP A 323 8.35 -9.01 -24.21
CA ASP A 323 9.64 -8.31 -24.14
C ASP A 323 10.34 -8.48 -22.79
N ALA A 324 9.58 -8.66 -21.69
CA ALA A 324 10.13 -8.98 -20.38
C ALA A 324 10.74 -10.39 -20.30
N GLY A 325 10.39 -11.29 -21.23
CA GLY A 325 10.95 -12.63 -21.31
C GLY A 325 10.85 -13.40 -19.99
N GLU A 326 11.96 -14.00 -19.56
CA GLU A 326 12.01 -14.80 -18.33
C GLU A 326 11.89 -13.97 -17.04
N ALA A 327 12.00 -12.64 -17.13
CA ALA A 327 11.86 -11.77 -15.95
C ALA A 327 10.42 -11.70 -15.41
N LEU A 328 9.43 -12.07 -16.22
CA LEU A 328 8.02 -12.12 -15.82
C LEU A 328 7.32 -13.34 -16.43
N ARG A 329 6.98 -14.31 -15.59
CA ARG A 329 6.25 -15.50 -16.02
C ARG A 329 4.78 -15.17 -16.27
N VAL A 330 4.32 -15.34 -17.51
CA VAL A 330 2.89 -15.20 -17.86
C VAL A 330 2.18 -16.54 -17.83
N ILE A 331 1.11 -16.64 -17.04
CA ILE A 331 0.19 -17.78 -17.06
C ILE A 331 -1.12 -17.35 -17.69
N HIS A 332 -1.34 -17.74 -18.95
CA HIS A 332 -2.60 -17.47 -19.62
C HIS A 332 -3.70 -18.44 -19.16
N THR A 333 -4.89 -17.93 -18.88
CA THR A 333 -6.04 -18.73 -18.41
C THR A 333 -7.05 -18.99 -19.54
N ARG A 334 -8.17 -19.68 -19.22
CA ARG A 334 -9.31 -19.83 -20.13
C ARG A 334 -10.44 -18.86 -19.83
N HIS A 335 -10.51 -18.37 -18.59
CA HIS A 335 -11.48 -17.38 -18.16
C HIS A 335 -10.83 -16.36 -17.21
N GLU A 336 -11.30 -15.12 -17.20
CA GLU A 336 -10.75 -14.05 -16.36
C GLU A 336 -10.99 -14.32 -14.87
N GLN A 337 -12.10 -14.97 -14.53
CA GLN A 337 -12.36 -15.47 -13.18
C GLN A 337 -11.23 -16.40 -12.70
N GLY A 338 -10.75 -17.28 -13.60
CA GLY A 338 -9.62 -18.17 -13.33
C GLY A 338 -8.34 -17.39 -13.04
N ALA A 339 -8.03 -16.37 -13.85
CA ALA A 339 -6.85 -15.52 -13.64
C ALA A 339 -6.87 -14.83 -12.28
N ALA A 340 -8.01 -14.24 -11.92
CA ALA A 340 -8.17 -13.54 -10.66
C ALA A 340 -8.13 -14.48 -9.43
N TYR A 341 -8.72 -15.68 -9.51
CA TYR A 341 -8.60 -16.67 -8.44
C TYR A 341 -7.21 -17.27 -8.32
N MET A 342 -6.48 -17.47 -9.42
CA MET A 342 -5.09 -17.88 -9.35
C MET A 342 -4.22 -16.80 -8.69
N ALA A 343 -4.41 -15.52 -9.03
CA ALA A 343 -3.74 -14.42 -8.33
C ALA A 343 -4.08 -14.41 -6.83
N PHE A 344 -5.36 -14.60 -6.48
CA PHE A 344 -5.79 -14.73 -5.09
C PHE A 344 -5.09 -15.91 -4.37
N GLY A 345 -5.07 -17.09 -4.96
CA GLY A 345 -4.42 -18.28 -4.41
C GLY A 345 -2.91 -18.10 -4.22
N TYR A 346 -2.25 -17.51 -5.22
CA TYR A 346 -0.83 -17.13 -5.15
C TYR A 346 -0.58 -16.25 -3.93
N ALA A 347 -1.34 -15.17 -3.77
CA ALA A 347 -1.18 -14.22 -2.68
C ALA A 347 -1.40 -14.85 -1.29
N ARG A 348 -2.42 -15.72 -1.17
CA ARG A 348 -2.73 -16.41 0.10
C ARG A 348 -1.64 -17.39 0.51
N ALA A 349 -1.11 -18.17 -0.45
CA ALA A 349 -0.11 -19.21 -0.20
C ALA A 349 1.31 -18.66 -0.02
N SER A 350 1.73 -17.69 -0.83
CA SER A 350 3.09 -17.15 -0.84
C SER A 350 3.29 -15.97 0.13
N GLY A 351 2.23 -15.19 0.38
CA GLY A 351 2.33 -13.92 1.09
C GLY A 351 2.84 -12.75 0.25
N LYS A 352 3.18 -12.99 -1.02
CA LYS A 352 3.51 -11.95 -2.01
C LYS A 352 2.24 -11.37 -2.65
N VAL A 353 2.40 -10.33 -3.47
CA VAL A 353 1.30 -9.79 -4.30
C VAL A 353 0.91 -10.80 -5.37
N GLY A 354 -0.37 -11.10 -5.49
CA GLY A 354 -0.91 -11.83 -6.64
C GLY A 354 -1.38 -10.85 -7.71
N ALA A 355 -0.80 -10.88 -8.91
CA ALA A 355 -1.15 -9.96 -9.98
C ALA A 355 -1.88 -10.67 -11.13
N TYR A 356 -2.89 -10.02 -11.70
CA TYR A 356 -3.54 -10.49 -12.92
C TYR A 356 -3.86 -9.37 -13.91
N ALA A 357 -3.95 -9.70 -15.20
CA ALA A 357 -4.25 -8.76 -16.28
C ALA A 357 -5.38 -9.24 -17.20
N VAL A 358 -6.39 -8.39 -17.44
CA VAL A 358 -7.58 -8.72 -18.25
C VAL A 358 -8.03 -7.54 -19.13
N VAL A 359 -8.88 -7.82 -20.12
CA VAL A 359 -9.54 -6.80 -20.96
C VAL A 359 -10.64 -6.03 -20.17
N PRO A 360 -11.09 -4.85 -20.65
CA PRO A 360 -12.20 -4.09 -20.03
C PRO A 360 -13.56 -4.79 -20.19
N GLY A 361 -14.59 -4.14 -19.66
CA GLY A 361 -15.98 -4.55 -19.82
C GLY A 361 -16.19 -5.96 -19.28
N PRO A 362 -16.60 -6.94 -20.11
CA PRO A 362 -16.83 -8.30 -19.65
C PRO A 362 -15.58 -8.92 -18.98
N GLY A 363 -14.37 -8.60 -19.45
CA GLY A 363 -13.15 -9.17 -18.88
C GLY A 363 -12.95 -8.78 -17.42
N LEU A 364 -13.08 -7.48 -17.11
CA LEU A 364 -13.06 -7.02 -15.72
C LEU A 364 -14.25 -7.59 -14.92
N LEU A 365 -15.46 -7.53 -15.48
CA LEU A 365 -16.68 -7.96 -14.79
C LEU A 365 -16.61 -9.45 -14.38
N ASN A 366 -16.01 -10.30 -15.21
CA ASN A 366 -15.76 -11.72 -14.93
C ASN A 366 -14.84 -11.96 -13.72
N THR A 367 -14.04 -10.97 -13.31
CA THR A 367 -13.09 -11.08 -12.18
C THR A 367 -13.68 -10.62 -10.85
N THR A 368 -14.83 -9.95 -10.88
CA THR A 368 -15.37 -9.22 -9.72
C THR A 368 -15.69 -10.10 -8.52
N ALA A 369 -16.11 -11.34 -8.74
CA ALA A 369 -16.32 -12.33 -7.67
C ALA A 369 -15.00 -12.69 -6.94
N ALA A 370 -13.91 -12.82 -7.69
CA ALA A 370 -12.59 -13.08 -7.13
C ALA A 370 -12.04 -11.85 -6.40
N LEU A 371 -12.26 -10.64 -6.92
CA LEU A 371 -11.93 -9.39 -6.22
C LEU A 371 -12.70 -9.26 -4.90
N ALA A 372 -14.00 -9.58 -4.88
CA ALA A 372 -14.79 -9.58 -3.66
C ALA A 372 -14.26 -10.58 -2.63
N THR A 373 -13.79 -11.74 -3.08
CA THR A 373 -13.16 -12.78 -2.24
C THR A 373 -11.82 -12.32 -1.68
N ALA A 374 -10.95 -11.75 -2.53
CA ALA A 374 -9.68 -11.16 -2.12
C ALA A 374 -9.89 -10.03 -1.12
N TYR A 375 -10.90 -9.19 -1.34
CA TYR A 375 -11.32 -8.17 -0.40
C TYR A 375 -11.67 -8.81 0.94
N ALA A 376 -12.61 -9.74 0.99
CA ALA A 376 -13.10 -10.34 2.24
C ALA A 376 -12.04 -11.01 3.11
N THR A 377 -10.97 -11.49 2.49
CA THR A 377 -9.88 -12.26 3.11
C THR A 377 -8.61 -11.43 3.35
N ASN A 378 -8.66 -10.12 3.08
CA ASN A 378 -7.51 -9.20 3.18
C ASN A 378 -6.32 -9.65 2.30
N ALA A 379 -6.59 -10.14 1.08
CA ALA A 379 -5.53 -10.62 0.19
C ALA A 379 -4.94 -9.46 -0.64
N PRO A 380 -3.60 -9.35 -0.73
CA PRO A 380 -2.93 -8.36 -1.57
C PRO A 380 -2.96 -8.81 -3.04
N VAL A 381 -4.08 -8.53 -3.72
CA VAL A 381 -4.26 -8.84 -5.14
C VAL A 381 -4.25 -7.56 -5.96
N LEU A 382 -3.40 -7.51 -6.99
CA LEU A 382 -3.33 -6.42 -7.97
C LEU A 382 -4.13 -6.80 -9.23
N CYS A 383 -5.22 -6.09 -9.48
CA CYS A 383 -5.96 -6.15 -10.73
C CYS A 383 -5.38 -5.15 -11.73
N ILE A 384 -4.99 -5.62 -12.91
CA ILE A 384 -4.66 -4.79 -14.06
C ILE A 384 -5.75 -5.00 -15.11
N SER A 385 -6.44 -3.92 -15.50
CA SER A 385 -7.49 -3.98 -16.51
C SER A 385 -7.17 -3.04 -17.65
N GLY A 386 -7.41 -3.48 -18.88
CA GLY A 386 -7.44 -2.59 -20.04
C GLY A 386 -8.62 -1.60 -19.96
N GLN A 387 -8.75 -0.75 -20.97
CA GLN A 387 -9.88 0.16 -21.16
C GLN A 387 -10.18 0.31 -22.65
N ILE A 388 -11.24 1.02 -23.04
CA ILE A 388 -11.35 1.59 -24.39
C ILE A 388 -10.35 2.76 -24.56
N ALA A 389 -10.15 3.24 -25.80
CA ALA A 389 -9.22 4.33 -26.08
C ALA A 389 -9.54 5.57 -25.23
N SER A 390 -8.49 6.23 -24.72
CA SER A 390 -8.60 7.23 -23.65
C SER A 390 -9.52 8.41 -24.00
N ASP A 391 -9.51 8.87 -25.24
CA ASP A 391 -10.31 9.99 -25.76
C ASP A 391 -11.81 9.68 -25.93
N LEU A 392 -12.15 8.38 -25.94
CA LEU A 392 -13.51 7.87 -26.12
C LEU A 392 -14.20 7.52 -24.81
N ILE A 393 -13.47 7.48 -23.70
CA ILE A 393 -14.03 7.12 -22.39
C ILE A 393 -15.14 8.10 -21.99
N GLY A 394 -16.30 7.56 -21.65
CA GLY A 394 -17.45 8.35 -21.21
C GLY A 394 -18.22 9.06 -22.32
N ARG A 395 -17.85 8.84 -23.60
CA ARG A 395 -18.59 9.38 -24.76
C ARG A 395 -19.88 8.61 -25.05
N GLY A 396 -19.96 7.34 -24.64
CA GLY A 396 -21.17 6.53 -24.79
C GLY A 396 -21.42 6.09 -26.24
N PHE A 397 -20.36 5.78 -26.99
CA PHE A 397 -20.48 5.40 -28.40
C PHE A 397 -20.83 3.93 -28.62
N GLY A 398 -20.84 3.11 -27.58
CA GLY A 398 -21.14 1.69 -27.68
C GLY A 398 -19.97 0.89 -28.27
N LEU A 399 -18.74 1.24 -27.90
CA LEU A 399 -17.55 0.55 -28.37
C LEU A 399 -17.45 -0.87 -27.79
N LEU A 400 -16.67 -1.73 -28.45
CA LEU A 400 -16.40 -3.07 -27.95
C LEU A 400 -15.83 -3.00 -26.53
N HIS A 401 -16.55 -3.62 -25.59
CA HIS A 401 -16.22 -3.67 -24.15
C HIS A 401 -16.36 -2.33 -23.39
N GLU A 402 -16.97 -1.31 -23.98
CA GLU A 402 -17.32 -0.08 -23.25
C GLU A 402 -18.40 -0.37 -22.20
N ILE A 403 -18.16 0.07 -20.96
CA ILE A 403 -19.17 0.08 -19.89
C ILE A 403 -19.18 1.43 -19.17
N PRO A 404 -20.31 1.86 -18.60
CA PRO A 404 -20.37 3.07 -17.79
C PRO A 404 -19.46 2.96 -16.56
N ASP A 405 -18.56 3.92 -16.39
CA ASP A 405 -17.72 4.10 -15.19
C ASP A 405 -17.02 2.81 -14.67
N GLN A 406 -16.26 2.15 -15.56
CA GLN A 406 -15.44 0.98 -15.18
C GLN A 406 -14.54 1.25 -13.96
N LEU A 407 -13.90 2.42 -13.90
CA LEU A 407 -13.02 2.80 -12.81
C LEU A 407 -13.80 2.93 -11.48
N GLY A 408 -15.03 3.45 -11.52
CA GLY A 408 -15.93 3.48 -10.38
C GLY A 408 -16.27 2.07 -9.87
N ILE A 409 -16.56 1.12 -10.76
CA ILE A 409 -16.78 -0.30 -10.38
C ILE A 409 -15.54 -0.85 -9.67
N LEU A 410 -14.36 -0.62 -10.22
CA LEU A 410 -13.10 -1.10 -9.66
C LEU A 410 -12.86 -0.51 -8.25
N ARG A 411 -13.09 0.80 -8.07
CA ARG A 411 -12.99 1.49 -6.75
C ARG A 411 -13.96 0.95 -5.71
N ARG A 412 -15.09 0.35 -6.10
CA ARG A 412 -16.07 -0.23 -5.15
C ARG A 412 -15.74 -1.66 -4.75
N LEU A 413 -14.95 -2.37 -5.56
CA LEU A 413 -14.53 -3.76 -5.32
C LEU A 413 -13.12 -3.87 -4.73
N THR A 414 -12.37 -2.78 -4.76
CA THR A 414 -10.98 -2.69 -4.28
C THR A 414 -10.84 -1.61 -3.23
N LYS A 415 -9.73 -1.63 -2.47
CA LYS A 415 -9.43 -0.57 -1.51
C LYS A 415 -9.01 0.73 -2.20
N TRP A 416 -8.34 0.61 -3.34
CA TRP A 416 -7.85 1.72 -4.12
C TRP A 416 -7.83 1.33 -5.58
N ALA A 417 -8.20 2.27 -6.46
CA ALA A 417 -8.00 2.11 -7.87
C ALA A 417 -7.75 3.44 -8.60
N ALA A 418 -6.90 3.37 -9.62
CA ALA A 418 -6.58 4.49 -10.50
C ALA A 418 -6.46 4.05 -11.96
N ARG A 419 -6.51 5.03 -12.86
CA ARG A 419 -6.21 4.86 -14.28
C ARG A 419 -4.87 5.51 -14.58
N ILE A 420 -4.01 4.81 -15.30
CA ILE A 420 -2.80 5.37 -15.92
C ILE A 420 -3.26 6.04 -17.22
N GLU A 421 -3.19 7.38 -17.27
CA GLU A 421 -3.63 8.18 -18.43
C GLU A 421 -2.46 8.55 -19.35
N HIS A 422 -1.22 8.39 -18.88
CA HIS A 422 -0.01 8.61 -19.68
C HIS A 422 1.13 7.71 -19.18
N PRO A 423 2.05 7.20 -20.04
CA PRO A 423 3.14 6.32 -19.63
C PRO A 423 3.99 6.84 -18.45
N THR A 424 4.19 8.17 -18.37
CA THR A 424 4.93 8.82 -17.27
C THR A 424 4.29 8.67 -15.89
N GLN A 425 3.00 8.30 -15.82
CA GLN A 425 2.30 8.07 -14.56
C GLN A 425 2.48 6.64 -14.04
N ALA A 426 2.91 5.68 -14.87
CA ALA A 426 3.00 4.26 -14.52
C ALA A 426 3.84 4.07 -13.25
N GLY A 427 4.98 4.74 -13.18
CA GLY A 427 5.85 4.78 -12.00
C GLY A 427 5.13 5.10 -10.69
N THR A 428 4.56 6.31 -10.64
CA THR A 428 3.93 6.83 -9.43
C THR A 428 2.69 6.02 -9.04
N LEU A 429 1.86 5.65 -10.02
CA LEU A 429 0.61 4.93 -9.75
C LEU A 429 0.84 3.46 -9.37
N VAL A 430 1.88 2.82 -9.90
CA VAL A 430 2.25 1.46 -9.46
C VAL A 430 2.82 1.51 -8.04
N ASN A 431 3.71 2.46 -7.71
CA ASN A 431 4.19 2.63 -6.33
C ASN A 431 3.01 2.87 -5.36
N GLU A 432 2.07 3.72 -5.72
CA GLU A 432 0.88 3.95 -4.90
C GLU A 432 0.02 2.68 -4.76
N ALA A 433 -0.18 1.91 -5.84
CA ALA A 433 -0.89 0.64 -5.78
C ALA A 433 -0.24 -0.35 -4.80
N PHE A 434 1.08 -0.47 -4.83
CA PHE A 434 1.83 -1.33 -3.90
C PHE A 434 1.81 -0.83 -2.45
N ARG A 435 1.91 0.49 -2.24
CA ARG A 435 1.69 1.08 -0.92
C ARG A 435 0.29 0.75 -0.41
N GLN A 436 -0.75 0.85 -1.24
CA GLN A 436 -2.14 0.55 -0.87
C GLN A 436 -2.39 -0.94 -0.59
N LEU A 437 -1.68 -1.84 -1.27
CA LEU A 437 -1.76 -3.29 -1.02
C LEU A 437 -1.33 -3.67 0.40
N TYR A 438 -0.36 -2.94 0.98
CA TYR A 438 0.24 -3.27 2.27
C TYR A 438 -0.09 -2.29 3.41
N HIS A 439 -0.32 -1.01 3.11
CA HIS A 439 -0.53 0.02 4.13
C HIS A 439 -1.79 -0.20 4.94
N GLY A 440 -1.69 -0.23 6.26
CA GLY A 440 -2.83 -0.54 7.13
C GLY A 440 -3.37 -1.93 6.81
N ARG A 441 -4.69 -2.05 6.61
CA ARG A 441 -5.31 -3.34 6.27
C ARG A 441 -5.05 -3.75 4.81
N PRO A 442 -4.43 -4.91 4.54
CA PRO A 442 -4.26 -5.40 3.18
C PRO A 442 -5.60 -5.71 2.50
N ARG A 443 -5.73 -5.33 1.23
CA ARG A 443 -6.94 -5.50 0.38
C ARG A 443 -6.53 -5.44 -1.09
N PRO A 444 -7.36 -5.94 -2.03
CA PRO A 444 -7.07 -5.83 -3.45
C PRO A 444 -7.07 -4.36 -3.89
N VAL A 445 -6.30 -4.07 -4.93
CA VAL A 445 -6.21 -2.77 -5.60
C VAL A 445 -6.35 -2.94 -7.12
N GLY A 446 -6.71 -1.86 -7.82
CA GLY A 446 -6.92 -1.87 -9.27
C GLY A 446 -6.14 -0.81 -10.02
N LEU A 447 -5.52 -1.19 -11.13
CA LEU A 447 -4.94 -0.28 -12.11
C LEU A 447 -5.62 -0.50 -13.45
N GLU A 448 -6.10 0.59 -14.03
CA GLU A 448 -6.70 0.61 -15.36
C GLU A 448 -5.76 1.33 -16.34
N ILE A 449 -5.64 0.83 -17.57
CA ILE A 449 -4.82 1.50 -18.59
C ILE A 449 -5.42 1.36 -20.00
N PRO A 450 -5.69 2.47 -20.71
CA PRO A 450 -6.19 2.45 -22.09
C PRO A 450 -5.18 1.87 -23.09
N PRO A 451 -5.64 1.27 -24.21
CA PRO A 451 -4.79 0.65 -25.22
C PRO A 451 -3.88 1.65 -25.94
N ASP A 452 -4.37 2.86 -26.20
CA ASP A 452 -3.59 3.95 -26.78
C ASP A 452 -2.48 4.41 -25.81
N VAL A 453 -2.73 4.41 -24.50
CA VAL A 453 -1.73 4.70 -23.47
C VAL A 453 -0.74 3.55 -23.32
N LEU A 454 -1.21 2.29 -23.37
CA LEU A 454 -0.36 1.10 -23.36
C LEU A 454 0.64 1.11 -24.53
N ALA A 455 0.19 1.52 -25.72
CA ALA A 455 0.99 1.53 -26.94
C ALA A 455 1.85 2.79 -27.10
N LEU A 456 1.53 3.89 -26.41
CA LEU A 456 2.24 5.17 -26.53
C LEU A 456 3.70 5.02 -26.06
N ALA A 457 4.64 5.13 -27.00
CA ALA A 457 6.07 5.18 -26.74
C ALA A 457 6.53 6.62 -26.52
N THR A 458 7.06 6.92 -25.33
CA THR A 458 7.55 8.25 -24.96
C THR A 458 8.71 8.14 -23.97
N GLU A 459 9.37 9.26 -23.68
CA GLU A 459 10.39 9.32 -22.65
C GLU A 459 9.74 9.18 -21.27
N VAL A 460 10.15 8.18 -20.49
CA VAL A 460 9.61 7.90 -19.15
C VAL A 460 10.77 7.74 -18.16
N ALA A 461 10.71 8.49 -17.05
CA ALA A 461 11.45 8.19 -15.83
C ALA A 461 10.57 7.31 -14.94
N LEU A 462 11.12 6.19 -14.47
CA LEU A 462 10.41 5.25 -13.61
C LEU A 462 11.01 5.26 -12.21
N PRO A 463 10.23 5.56 -11.15
CA PRO A 463 10.67 5.59 -9.76
C PRO A 463 11.28 4.26 -9.31
N ALA A 464 12.21 4.30 -8.35
CA ALA A 464 12.51 3.14 -7.54
C ALA A 464 11.21 2.57 -6.93
N ALA A 465 11.15 1.25 -6.74
CA ALA A 465 10.02 0.64 -6.06
C ALA A 465 9.93 1.18 -4.63
N ASP A 466 8.78 1.78 -4.28
CA ASP A 466 8.50 2.30 -2.95
C ASP A 466 7.27 1.59 -2.38
N MET A 467 7.47 0.91 -1.25
CA MET A 467 6.42 0.31 -0.43
C MET A 467 6.51 0.78 1.02
N SER A 468 7.17 1.92 1.26
CA SER A 468 7.36 2.46 2.60
C SER A 468 6.02 2.61 3.31
N LEU A 469 5.95 2.01 4.50
CA LEU A 469 4.80 2.06 5.38
C LEU A 469 5.15 2.99 6.55
N ASP A 470 4.20 3.83 6.95
CA ASP A 470 4.34 4.58 8.20
C ASP A 470 4.06 3.62 9.37
N GLU A 471 5.04 3.45 10.25
CA GLU A 471 4.86 2.66 11.47
C GLU A 471 4.03 3.45 12.49
N ALA A 472 2.90 2.90 12.91
CA ALA A 472 2.13 3.47 14.01
C ALA A 472 2.92 3.34 15.33
N ALA A 473 3.05 4.43 16.07
CA ALA A 473 3.67 4.40 17.39
C ALA A 473 2.86 3.51 18.35
N ILE A 474 3.55 2.59 19.04
CA ILE A 474 2.95 1.71 20.03
C ILE A 474 2.93 2.44 21.38
N ASP A 475 1.73 2.60 21.95
CA ASP A 475 1.52 3.21 23.25
C ASP A 475 1.93 2.23 24.37
N ALA A 476 3.07 2.50 25.02
CA ALA A 476 3.60 1.69 26.11
C ALA A 476 2.64 1.58 27.30
N GLU A 477 1.85 2.62 27.59
CA GLU A 477 0.88 2.61 28.68
C GLU A 477 -0.27 1.64 28.38
N GLN A 478 -0.74 1.59 27.12
CA GLN A 478 -1.73 0.60 26.68
C GLN A 478 -1.20 -0.83 26.78
N ILE A 479 0.07 -1.05 26.41
CA ILE A 479 0.73 -2.35 26.54
C ILE A 479 0.79 -2.78 28.01
N ASP A 480 1.23 -1.90 28.91
CA ASP A 480 1.35 -2.24 30.34
C ASP A 480 -0.03 -2.48 30.99
N LYS A 481 -1.08 -1.75 30.58
CA LYS A 481 -2.47 -2.00 31.00
C LYS A 481 -2.99 -3.34 30.48
N ALA A 482 -2.70 -3.69 29.24
CA ALA A 482 -3.08 -4.98 28.65
C ALA A 482 -2.37 -6.14 29.36
N ALA A 483 -1.07 -5.99 29.64
CA ALA A 483 -0.29 -6.95 30.40
C ALA A 483 -0.84 -7.13 31.82
N ALA A 484 -1.21 -6.04 32.51
CA ALA A 484 -1.83 -6.11 33.82
C ALA A 484 -3.13 -6.92 33.79
N LEU A 485 -3.99 -6.61 32.82
CA LEU A 485 -5.30 -7.23 32.73
C LEU A 485 -5.21 -8.73 32.40
N LEU A 486 -4.25 -9.13 31.56
CA LEU A 486 -4.00 -10.54 31.25
C LEU A 486 -3.34 -11.29 32.42
N ALA A 487 -2.45 -10.62 33.17
CA ALA A 487 -1.82 -11.20 34.35
C ALA A 487 -2.87 -11.58 35.41
N ASP A 488 -3.84 -10.69 35.65
CA ASP A 488 -4.89 -10.86 36.65
C ASP A 488 -6.05 -11.76 36.18
N ALA A 489 -6.10 -12.12 34.89
CA ALA A 489 -7.18 -12.93 34.32
C ALA A 489 -7.20 -14.35 34.91
N ARG A 490 -8.35 -14.86 35.32
CA ARG A 490 -8.44 -16.24 35.84
C ARG A 490 -8.52 -17.27 34.71
N LYS A 491 -9.26 -16.95 33.65
CA LYS A 491 -9.48 -17.82 32.49
C LYS A 491 -9.26 -17.01 31.19
N PRO A 492 -8.02 -16.60 30.89
CA PRO A 492 -7.71 -15.88 29.65
C PRO A 492 -7.88 -16.78 28.43
N LEU A 493 -8.29 -16.20 27.31
CA LEU A 493 -8.41 -16.86 26.00
C LEU A 493 -7.83 -15.97 24.90
N LEU A 494 -7.07 -16.54 23.98
CA LEU A 494 -6.62 -15.86 22.77
C LEU A 494 -7.55 -16.19 21.61
N PHE A 495 -8.00 -15.17 20.90
CA PHE A 495 -8.77 -15.34 19.68
C PHE A 495 -8.00 -14.73 18.50
N VAL A 496 -7.51 -15.58 17.59
CA VAL A 496 -6.62 -15.14 16.52
C VAL A 496 -7.28 -15.24 15.14
N GLY A 497 -7.05 -14.22 14.32
CA GLY A 497 -7.51 -14.15 12.93
C GLY A 497 -6.34 -13.99 11.96
N SER A 498 -6.67 -13.78 10.67
CA SER A 498 -5.66 -13.68 9.62
C SER A 498 -4.72 -12.48 9.79
N GLY A 499 -5.07 -11.46 10.59
CA GLY A 499 -4.18 -10.34 10.90
C GLY A 499 -2.99 -10.73 11.79
N ALA A 500 -3.01 -11.91 12.43
CA ALA A 500 -1.90 -12.41 13.25
C ALA A 500 -0.99 -13.41 12.50
N VAL A 501 -1.17 -13.59 11.17
CA VAL A 501 -0.44 -14.60 10.40
C VAL A 501 1.10 -14.41 10.44
N GLY A 502 1.56 -13.17 10.59
CA GLY A 502 2.98 -12.83 10.72
C GLY A 502 3.52 -12.86 12.15
N ALA A 503 2.67 -13.18 13.14
CA ALA A 503 2.95 -13.10 14.58
C ALA A 503 2.74 -14.45 15.30
N ALA A 504 2.97 -15.57 14.59
CA ALA A 504 2.68 -16.91 15.10
C ALA A 504 3.51 -17.25 16.35
N GLU A 505 4.78 -16.87 16.37
CA GLU A 505 5.70 -17.13 17.48
C GLU A 505 5.28 -16.32 18.73
N GLU A 506 4.95 -15.04 18.55
CA GLU A 506 4.53 -14.17 19.64
C GLU A 506 3.18 -14.60 20.23
N VAL A 507 2.23 -15.04 19.39
CA VAL A 507 0.96 -15.62 19.84
C VAL A 507 1.21 -16.86 20.70
N LEU A 508 2.07 -17.78 20.26
CA LEU A 508 2.35 -19.01 20.99
C LEU A 508 3.02 -18.71 22.34
N ALA A 509 4.04 -17.84 22.35
CA ALA A 509 4.77 -17.48 23.56
C ALA A 509 3.84 -16.88 24.64
N ILE A 510 2.95 -15.97 24.26
CA ILE A 510 1.94 -15.41 25.17
C ILE A 510 0.95 -16.49 25.64
N ALA A 511 0.49 -17.35 24.73
CA ALA A 511 -0.45 -18.42 25.08
C ALA A 511 0.15 -19.39 26.11
N GLU A 512 1.42 -19.79 25.94
CA GLU A 512 2.13 -20.69 26.84
C GLU A 512 2.34 -20.06 28.22
N MET A 513 2.76 -18.79 28.27
CA MET A 513 2.95 -18.06 29.53
C MET A 513 1.65 -17.91 30.32
N LEU A 514 0.53 -17.62 29.61
CA LEU A 514 -0.78 -17.46 30.23
C LEU A 514 -1.54 -18.77 30.43
N GLN A 515 -1.01 -19.89 29.92
CA GLN A 515 -1.75 -21.15 29.79
C GLN A 515 -3.16 -20.92 29.20
N ALA A 516 -3.22 -20.04 28.21
CA ALA A 516 -4.46 -19.56 27.61
C ALA A 516 -4.76 -20.37 26.34
N PRO A 517 -5.96 -20.98 26.21
CA PRO A 517 -6.37 -21.61 24.97
C PRO A 517 -6.42 -20.58 23.83
N VAL A 518 -6.03 -21.02 22.64
CA VAL A 518 -6.02 -20.25 21.41
C VAL A 518 -7.10 -20.80 20.49
N VAL A 519 -8.10 -19.97 20.20
CA VAL A 519 -9.17 -20.28 19.26
C VAL A 519 -8.95 -19.44 18.01
N SER A 520 -9.14 -20.04 16.84
CA SER A 520 -9.10 -19.33 15.57
C SER A 520 -10.39 -19.54 14.79
N PHE A 521 -10.73 -18.56 13.95
CA PHE A 521 -11.60 -18.82 12.81
C PHE A 521 -10.75 -19.26 11.61
N THR A 522 -11.38 -19.59 10.47
CA THR A 522 -10.70 -20.16 9.29
C THR A 522 -9.42 -19.44 8.87
N GLY A 523 -9.40 -18.10 8.89
CA GLY A 523 -8.23 -17.32 8.50
C GLY A 523 -7.05 -17.34 9.47
N GLY A 524 -7.23 -17.81 10.70
CA GLY A 524 -6.19 -17.92 11.73
C GLY A 524 -5.71 -19.35 11.99
N LYS A 525 -6.27 -20.36 11.29
CA LYS A 525 -5.84 -21.75 11.44
C LYS A 525 -4.35 -21.90 11.08
N GLY A 526 -3.63 -22.65 11.90
CA GLY A 526 -2.19 -22.87 11.74
C GLY A 526 -1.29 -21.79 12.32
N ILE A 527 -1.81 -20.66 12.82
CA ILE A 527 -1.01 -19.67 13.59
C ILE A 527 -0.44 -20.34 14.84
N VAL A 528 -1.29 -21.04 15.58
CA VAL A 528 -0.86 -22.07 16.51
C VAL A 528 -1.23 -23.41 15.88
N SER A 529 -0.27 -24.33 15.83
CA SER A 529 -0.48 -25.66 15.26
C SER A 529 -1.59 -26.39 16.02
N ASP A 530 -2.52 -27.02 15.31
CA ASP A 530 -3.63 -27.76 15.93
C ASP A 530 -3.15 -28.96 16.80
N ARG A 531 -1.88 -29.38 16.67
CA ARG A 531 -1.24 -30.35 17.57
C ARG A 531 -0.97 -29.80 18.97
N HIS A 532 -0.77 -28.50 19.09
CA HIS A 532 -0.47 -27.87 20.37
C HIS A 532 -1.71 -27.94 21.27
N TYR A 533 -1.56 -28.36 22.54
CA TYR A 533 -2.69 -28.53 23.46
C TYR A 533 -3.47 -27.22 23.70
N LEU A 534 -2.81 -26.06 23.58
CA LEU A 534 -3.49 -24.76 23.67
C LEU A 534 -4.34 -24.42 22.44
N ALA A 535 -4.04 -24.92 21.24
CA ALA A 535 -4.90 -24.69 20.08
C ALA A 535 -6.21 -25.45 20.27
N GLN A 536 -7.37 -24.80 20.18
CA GLN A 536 -8.66 -25.42 20.45
C GLN A 536 -9.60 -25.28 19.23
N PRO A 537 -10.31 -26.35 18.83
CA PRO A 537 -11.30 -26.28 17.77
C PRO A 537 -12.46 -25.38 18.18
N ALA A 538 -13.23 -24.88 17.20
CA ALA A 538 -14.31 -23.91 17.46
C ALA A 538 -15.36 -24.43 18.48
N LEU A 539 -15.64 -25.74 18.51
CA LEU A 539 -16.59 -26.32 19.47
C LEU A 539 -16.06 -26.25 20.91
N ALA A 540 -14.80 -26.65 21.14
CA ALA A 540 -14.13 -26.47 22.43
C ALA A 540 -14.01 -24.98 22.81
N GLY A 541 -13.70 -24.13 21.85
CA GLY A 541 -13.65 -22.69 22.02
C GLY A 541 -14.97 -22.11 22.51
N HIS A 542 -16.12 -22.60 22.02
CA HIS A 542 -17.44 -22.18 22.49
C HIS A 542 -17.72 -22.61 23.93
N GLU A 543 -17.30 -23.80 24.34
CA GLU A 543 -17.42 -24.23 25.75
C GLU A 543 -16.57 -23.34 26.66
N LEU A 544 -15.31 -23.09 26.28
CA LEU A 544 -14.37 -22.24 27.02
C LEU A 544 -14.85 -20.78 27.10
N TRP A 545 -15.49 -20.29 26.04
CA TRP A 545 -15.96 -18.91 25.94
C TRP A 545 -16.87 -18.50 27.10
N ARG A 546 -17.77 -19.41 27.54
CA ARG A 546 -18.75 -19.16 28.62
C ARG A 546 -18.13 -18.81 29.96
N ASP A 547 -16.91 -19.29 30.19
CA ASP A 547 -16.19 -19.14 31.44
C ASP A 547 -15.03 -18.13 31.33
N THR A 548 -14.78 -17.60 30.13
CA THR A 548 -13.65 -16.71 29.85
C THR A 548 -13.90 -15.34 30.49
N ASP A 549 -12.90 -14.79 31.18
CA ASP A 549 -13.01 -13.45 31.78
C ASP A 549 -12.24 -12.37 31.01
N VAL A 550 -11.16 -12.75 30.31
CA VAL A 550 -10.38 -11.84 29.43
C VAL A 550 -10.09 -12.50 28.08
N VAL A 551 -10.41 -11.80 26.99
CA VAL A 551 -10.05 -12.22 25.63
C VAL A 551 -8.99 -11.28 25.05
N LEU A 552 -7.89 -11.86 24.59
CA LEU A 552 -6.93 -11.20 23.72
C LEU A 552 -7.29 -11.51 22.25
N ALA A 553 -7.96 -10.58 21.60
CA ALA A 553 -8.39 -10.68 20.21
C ALA A 553 -7.35 -10.04 19.28
N VAL A 554 -6.70 -10.86 18.44
CA VAL A 554 -5.60 -10.42 17.57
C VAL A 554 -5.99 -10.56 16.10
N GLY A 555 -6.07 -9.44 15.39
CA GLY A 555 -6.29 -9.39 13.94
C GLY A 555 -7.55 -10.15 13.51
N THR A 556 -8.62 -10.05 14.29
CA THR A 556 -9.83 -10.87 14.16
C THR A 556 -11.12 -10.06 14.27
N ARG A 557 -12.12 -10.50 13.50
CA ARG A 557 -13.50 -9.99 13.57
C ARG A 557 -14.34 -10.68 14.64
N LEU A 558 -13.79 -11.63 15.41
CA LEU A 558 -14.54 -12.43 16.39
C LEU A 558 -15.87 -12.98 15.82
N ASN A 559 -15.84 -13.45 14.57
CA ASN A 559 -17.05 -13.76 13.80
C ASN A 559 -17.95 -14.80 14.50
N GLN A 560 -17.38 -15.86 15.07
CA GLN A 560 -18.15 -16.91 15.74
C GLN A 560 -18.84 -16.40 17.03
N PRO A 561 -18.12 -15.71 17.95
CA PRO A 561 -18.76 -14.99 19.03
C PRO A 561 -19.89 -14.06 18.57
N GLN A 562 -19.64 -13.23 17.56
CA GLN A 562 -20.60 -12.26 17.05
C GLN A 562 -21.88 -12.92 16.49
N MET A 563 -21.73 -13.98 15.71
CA MET A 563 -22.85 -14.56 14.97
C MET A 563 -23.61 -15.64 15.74
N ARG A 564 -22.95 -16.34 16.68
CA ARG A 564 -23.53 -17.55 17.28
C ARG A 564 -23.35 -17.69 18.79
N TRP A 565 -22.20 -17.31 19.37
CA TRP A 565 -21.95 -17.59 20.79
C TRP A 565 -22.46 -16.48 21.72
N GLY A 566 -22.48 -15.23 21.24
CA GLY A 566 -22.80 -14.05 22.05
C GLY A 566 -21.59 -13.50 22.82
N PHE A 567 -21.81 -12.37 23.50
CA PHE A 567 -20.82 -11.71 24.36
C PHE A 567 -21.39 -11.59 25.77
N ASP A 568 -20.66 -12.13 26.75
CA ASP A 568 -21.02 -12.00 28.16
C ASP A 568 -20.74 -10.58 28.67
N ARG A 569 -21.60 -10.09 29.58
CA ARG A 569 -21.53 -8.69 30.07
C ARG A 569 -20.23 -8.36 30.78
N ASP A 570 -19.65 -9.33 31.48
CA ASP A 570 -18.44 -9.15 32.30
C ASP A 570 -17.15 -9.48 31.54
N LEU A 571 -17.24 -9.92 30.27
CA LEU A 571 -16.11 -10.27 29.44
C LEU A 571 -15.27 -9.04 29.10
N LYS A 572 -14.01 -9.04 29.51
CA LYS A 572 -13.08 -7.96 29.17
C LYS A 572 -12.35 -8.29 27.87
N LEU A 573 -12.44 -7.37 26.92
CA LEU A 573 -11.87 -7.57 25.59
C LEU A 573 -10.65 -6.65 25.38
N ILE A 574 -9.50 -7.24 25.04
CA ILE A 574 -8.32 -6.55 24.53
C ILE A 574 -8.28 -6.79 23.02
N ARG A 575 -8.32 -5.74 22.20
CA ARG A 575 -8.29 -5.85 20.74
C ARG A 575 -7.00 -5.27 20.18
N ILE A 576 -6.35 -6.03 19.32
CA ILE A 576 -5.24 -5.59 18.50
C ILE A 576 -5.68 -5.74 17.05
N ASP A 577 -5.82 -4.61 16.34
CA ASP A 577 -6.14 -4.60 14.92
C ASP A 577 -5.44 -3.41 14.25
N ILE A 578 -4.99 -3.60 13.02
CA ILE A 578 -4.33 -2.55 12.24
C ILE A 578 -5.35 -1.51 11.72
N ASP A 579 -6.63 -1.89 11.67
CA ASP A 579 -7.72 -1.06 11.18
C ASP A 579 -8.48 -0.43 12.37
N PRO A 580 -8.41 0.90 12.57
CA PRO A 580 -9.09 1.56 13.69
C PRO A 580 -10.61 1.34 13.68
N VAL A 581 -11.21 1.12 12.50
CA VAL A 581 -12.65 0.82 12.39
C VAL A 581 -12.99 -0.52 13.02
N GLU A 582 -12.09 -1.50 12.96
CA GLU A 582 -12.31 -2.84 13.54
C GLU A 582 -12.17 -2.87 15.06
N ILE A 583 -11.52 -1.88 15.68
CA ILE A 583 -11.40 -1.81 17.14
C ILE A 583 -12.77 -1.67 17.80
N THR A 584 -13.65 -0.83 17.28
CA THR A 584 -14.96 -0.55 17.89
C THR A 584 -16.14 -1.15 17.13
N ARG A 585 -15.92 -1.88 16.03
CA ARG A 585 -16.98 -2.43 15.16
C ARG A 585 -18.01 -3.29 15.90
N ILE A 586 -17.56 -4.06 16.89
CA ILE A 586 -18.40 -5.05 17.58
C ILE A 586 -18.95 -4.45 18.88
N GLN A 587 -18.03 -4.08 19.76
CA GLN A 587 -18.30 -3.40 21.02
C GLN A 587 -17.06 -2.58 21.38
N ARG A 588 -17.21 -1.62 22.29
CA ARG A 588 -16.06 -0.91 22.85
C ARG A 588 -15.22 -1.91 23.65
N PRO A 589 -13.93 -2.14 23.29
CA PRO A 589 -13.09 -3.03 24.06
C PRO A 589 -12.66 -2.36 25.38
N ALA A 590 -12.22 -3.17 26.34
CA ALA A 590 -11.57 -2.66 27.54
C ALA A 590 -10.26 -1.94 27.16
N ILE A 591 -9.52 -2.49 26.20
CA ILE A 591 -8.29 -1.90 25.63
C ILE A 591 -8.30 -2.17 24.12
N GLY A 592 -8.09 -1.13 23.31
CA GLY A 592 -7.98 -1.24 21.85
C GLY A 592 -6.66 -0.64 21.38
N ILE A 593 -5.85 -1.43 20.67
CA ILE A 593 -4.51 -1.07 20.19
C ILE A 593 -4.55 -1.08 18.66
N VAL A 594 -4.32 0.09 18.04
CA VAL A 594 -4.30 0.27 16.58
C VAL A 594 -2.87 0.17 16.06
N ALA A 595 -2.45 -1.03 15.69
CA ALA A 595 -1.12 -1.30 15.15
C ALA A 595 -1.05 -2.70 14.52
N ASP A 596 0.07 -2.99 13.85
CA ASP A 596 0.40 -4.36 13.45
C ASP A 596 0.49 -5.27 14.68
N ALA A 597 -0.10 -6.47 14.58
CA ALA A 597 -0.14 -7.46 15.63
C ALA A 597 1.26 -7.87 16.12
N LYS A 598 2.23 -8.04 15.21
CA LYS A 598 3.54 -8.59 15.56
C LYS A 598 4.30 -7.73 16.58
N PRO A 599 4.58 -6.43 16.33
CA PRO A 599 5.33 -5.62 17.28
C PRO A 599 4.54 -5.37 18.58
N VAL A 600 3.20 -5.31 18.53
CA VAL A 600 2.35 -5.20 19.73
C VAL A 600 2.46 -6.45 20.60
N LEU A 601 2.36 -7.64 20.02
CA LEU A 601 2.48 -8.90 20.75
C LEU A 601 3.89 -9.10 21.32
N ALA A 602 4.94 -8.70 20.58
CA ALA A 602 6.31 -8.72 21.10
C ALA A 602 6.47 -7.82 22.34
N ALA A 603 5.94 -6.58 22.29
CA ALA A 603 5.96 -5.67 23.44
C ALA A 603 5.11 -6.19 24.61
N LEU A 604 3.95 -6.77 24.32
CA LEU A 604 3.06 -7.36 25.32
C LEU A 604 3.70 -8.57 26.01
N HIS A 605 4.38 -9.43 25.26
CA HIS A 605 5.13 -10.56 25.81
C HIS A 605 6.19 -10.09 26.81
N GLN A 606 7.01 -9.10 26.44
CA GLN A 606 8.02 -8.53 27.34
C GLN A 606 7.40 -7.91 28.60
N ALA A 607 6.25 -7.22 28.46
CA ALA A 607 5.54 -6.65 29.60
C ALA A 607 4.97 -7.73 30.55
N LEU A 608 4.55 -8.88 30.02
CA LEU A 608 4.12 -10.04 30.81
C LEU A 608 5.31 -10.73 31.50
N GLU A 609 6.47 -10.85 30.84
CA GLU A 609 7.69 -11.40 31.45
C GLU A 609 8.11 -10.61 32.69
N ARG A 610 8.08 -9.27 32.62
CA ARG A 610 8.40 -8.39 33.76
C ARG A 610 7.51 -8.61 34.98
N ARG A 611 6.32 -9.20 34.78
CA ARG A 611 5.37 -9.50 35.87
C ARG A 611 5.61 -10.87 36.51
N ASN A 612 6.59 -11.65 36.04
CA ASN A 612 6.94 -12.98 36.56
C ASN A 612 5.72 -13.91 36.72
N ILE A 613 4.85 -13.93 35.71
CA ILE A 613 3.64 -14.76 35.72
C ILE A 613 4.04 -16.22 35.58
N SER A 614 3.56 -17.07 36.47
CA SER A 614 3.66 -18.53 36.37
C SER A 614 2.29 -19.14 36.62
N ARG A 615 1.82 -19.96 35.69
CA ARG A 615 0.52 -20.65 35.78
C ARG A 615 0.73 -22.16 35.67
N PRO A 616 -0.04 -22.96 36.43
CA PRO A 616 0.00 -24.41 36.29
C PRO A 616 -0.41 -24.81 34.88
N SER A 617 0.22 -25.87 34.36
CA SER A 617 -0.11 -26.41 33.05
C SER A 617 -1.58 -26.82 32.99
N ARG A 618 -2.27 -26.44 31.91
CA ARG A 618 -3.64 -26.88 31.59
C ARG A 618 -3.69 -27.98 30.54
N LYS A 619 -2.57 -28.67 30.32
CA LYS A 619 -2.42 -29.65 29.24
C LYS A 619 -3.48 -30.74 29.26
N ASP A 620 -3.60 -31.48 30.37
CA ASP A 620 -4.54 -32.61 30.46
C ASP A 620 -6.00 -32.17 30.28
N GLU A 621 -6.38 -31.03 30.86
CA GLU A 621 -7.70 -30.42 30.71
C GLU A 621 -8.00 -30.11 29.23
N LEU A 622 -7.09 -29.41 28.56
CA LEU A 622 -7.30 -28.90 27.20
C LEU A 622 -7.12 -29.99 26.13
N GLU A 623 -6.28 -30.99 26.37
CA GLU A 623 -6.20 -32.19 25.53
C GLU A 623 -7.48 -33.03 25.65
N GLY A 624 -7.98 -33.22 26.87
CA GLY A 624 -9.25 -33.92 27.11
C GLY A 624 -10.45 -33.22 26.47
N LEU A 625 -10.55 -31.90 26.62
CA LEU A 625 -11.60 -31.09 25.97
C LEU A 625 -11.52 -31.18 24.44
N LYS A 626 -10.32 -31.03 23.87
CA LYS A 626 -10.11 -31.13 22.43
C LYS A 626 -10.51 -32.51 21.90
N ALA A 627 -10.05 -33.58 22.55
CA ALA A 627 -10.36 -34.94 22.15
C ALA A 627 -11.87 -35.22 22.20
N ARG A 628 -12.53 -34.81 23.28
CA ARG A 628 -13.99 -34.96 23.45
C ARG A 628 -14.77 -34.21 22.37
N THR A 629 -14.47 -32.94 22.14
CA THR A 629 -15.20 -32.14 21.14
C THR A 629 -14.95 -32.59 19.70
N LEU A 630 -13.75 -33.10 19.38
CA LEU A 630 -13.49 -33.73 18.07
C LEU A 630 -14.22 -35.07 17.90
N ALA A 631 -14.37 -35.86 18.98
CA ALA A 631 -15.19 -37.06 18.97
C ALA A 631 -16.67 -36.72 18.75
N GLU A 632 -17.22 -35.73 19.46
CA GLU A 632 -18.59 -35.25 19.26
C GLU A 632 -18.85 -34.77 17.81
N LEU A 633 -17.88 -34.10 17.19
CA LEU A 633 -17.95 -33.71 15.78
C LEU A 633 -17.92 -34.94 14.86
N THR A 634 -17.07 -35.92 15.15
CA THR A 634 -16.99 -37.18 14.38
C THR A 634 -18.28 -37.99 14.50
N ASP A 635 -18.89 -38.07 15.67
CA ASP A 635 -20.15 -38.82 15.87
C ASP A 635 -21.32 -38.22 15.07
N LYS A 636 -21.35 -36.88 14.94
CA LYS A 636 -22.42 -36.17 14.22
C LYS A 636 -22.19 -36.07 12.72
N LEU A 637 -20.93 -35.98 12.28
CA LEU A 637 -20.54 -35.67 10.90
C LEU A 637 -19.56 -36.71 10.35
N GLY A 638 -19.71 -37.96 10.79
CA GLY A 638 -18.78 -39.07 10.58
C GLY A 638 -18.30 -39.20 9.14
N PRO A 639 -19.20 -39.34 8.14
CA PRO A 639 -18.79 -39.51 6.75
C PRO A 639 -17.83 -38.41 6.27
N GLN A 640 -18.16 -37.13 6.51
CA GLN A 640 -17.32 -36.01 6.12
C GLN A 640 -15.98 -35.99 6.89
N CYS A 641 -16.02 -36.30 8.19
CA CYS A 641 -14.83 -36.38 9.04
C CYS A 641 -13.86 -37.48 8.60
N GLU A 642 -14.34 -38.65 8.18
CA GLU A 642 -13.49 -39.75 7.70
C GLU A 642 -12.75 -39.38 6.41
N PHE A 643 -13.41 -38.70 5.47
CA PHE A 643 -12.72 -38.19 4.27
C PHE A 643 -11.67 -37.14 4.61
N LEU A 644 -11.94 -36.23 5.55
CA LEU A 644 -10.97 -35.22 5.99
C LEU A 644 -9.76 -35.87 6.67
N LYS A 645 -9.97 -36.93 7.47
CA LYS A 645 -8.89 -37.73 8.08
C LYS A 645 -8.03 -38.39 7.00
N ALA A 646 -8.64 -39.01 5.99
CA ALA A 646 -7.93 -39.60 4.86
C ALA A 646 -7.07 -38.56 4.10
N ILE A 647 -7.61 -37.37 3.85
CA ILE A 647 -6.85 -36.28 3.21
C ILE A 647 -5.68 -35.83 4.09
N ARG A 648 -5.92 -35.63 5.39
CA ARG A 648 -4.89 -35.12 6.31
C ARG A 648 -3.75 -36.11 6.51
N ALA A 649 -4.03 -37.42 6.48
CA ALA A 649 -3.04 -38.48 6.62
C ALA A 649 -2.01 -38.48 5.49
N GLU A 650 -2.43 -38.16 4.26
CA GLU A 650 -1.55 -38.18 3.08
C GLU A 650 -0.94 -36.82 2.74
N LEU A 651 -1.63 -35.73 3.08
CA LEU A 651 -1.10 -34.38 2.84
C LEU A 651 0.02 -34.06 3.85
N PRO A 652 1.22 -33.61 3.41
CA PRO A 652 2.29 -33.20 4.33
C PRO A 652 1.90 -32.02 5.23
N GLU A 653 2.66 -31.79 6.31
CA GLU A 653 2.33 -30.77 7.32
C GLU A 653 2.31 -29.34 6.75
N ASP A 654 3.16 -29.04 5.78
CA ASP A 654 3.14 -27.80 4.98
C ASP A 654 2.26 -27.87 3.72
N GLY A 655 1.72 -29.04 3.40
CA GLY A 655 0.82 -29.20 2.25
C GLY A 655 -0.38 -28.27 2.36
N ILE A 656 -0.73 -27.64 1.24
CA ILE A 656 -1.77 -26.60 1.18
C ILE A 656 -3.11 -27.27 0.88
N TYR A 657 -4.08 -27.00 1.74
CA TYR A 657 -5.47 -27.40 1.58
C TYR A 657 -6.31 -26.18 1.18
N VAL A 658 -6.98 -26.27 0.03
CA VAL A 658 -7.91 -25.24 -0.45
C VAL A 658 -9.32 -25.81 -0.37
N GLU A 659 -10.16 -25.25 0.51
CA GLU A 659 -11.57 -25.61 0.55
C GLU A 659 -12.35 -24.94 -0.59
N ASP A 660 -13.49 -25.52 -0.93
CA ASP A 660 -14.57 -24.88 -1.67
C ASP A 660 -15.85 -24.92 -0.83
N LEU A 661 -16.96 -24.39 -1.36
CA LEU A 661 -18.26 -24.36 -0.68
C LEU A 661 -18.97 -25.69 -0.90
N THR A 662 -18.55 -26.68 -0.11
CA THR A 662 -19.02 -28.07 -0.14
C THR A 662 -19.33 -28.51 1.30
N GLN A 663 -20.16 -29.54 1.48
CA GLN A 663 -20.41 -30.09 2.82
C GLN A 663 -19.10 -30.52 3.51
N VAL A 664 -18.19 -31.18 2.78
CA VAL A 664 -16.87 -31.57 3.31
C VAL A 664 -16.00 -30.34 3.58
N GLY A 665 -16.03 -29.33 2.71
CA GLY A 665 -15.33 -28.05 2.94
C GLY A 665 -15.78 -27.36 4.24
N TYR A 666 -17.10 -27.24 4.46
CA TYR A 666 -17.68 -26.67 5.68
C TYR A 666 -17.27 -27.44 6.94
N VAL A 667 -17.30 -28.77 6.91
CA VAL A 667 -16.82 -29.59 8.04
C VAL A 667 -15.32 -29.40 8.24
N GLY A 668 -14.55 -29.23 7.16
CA GLY A 668 -13.11 -28.95 7.19
C GLY A 668 -12.76 -27.72 8.02
N ARG A 669 -13.60 -26.68 8.03
CA ARG A 669 -13.39 -25.48 8.85
C ARG A 669 -13.33 -25.78 10.35
N MET A 670 -14.00 -26.84 10.78
CA MET A 670 -14.10 -27.26 12.19
C MET A 670 -13.18 -28.44 12.50
N ALA A 671 -13.03 -29.38 11.57
CA ALA A 671 -12.43 -30.68 11.82
C ALA A 671 -11.07 -30.91 11.13
N PHE A 672 -10.70 -30.14 10.10
CA PHE A 672 -9.43 -30.36 9.41
C PHE A 672 -8.26 -29.76 10.21
N PRO A 673 -7.27 -30.58 10.63
CA PRO A 673 -6.11 -30.09 11.36
C PRO A 673 -5.15 -29.31 10.46
N VAL A 674 -4.68 -28.16 10.96
CA VAL A 674 -3.75 -27.26 10.26
C VAL A 674 -2.55 -26.99 11.17
N TYR A 675 -1.35 -27.19 10.61
CA TYR A 675 -0.10 -27.20 11.40
C TYR A 675 0.82 -26.03 11.10
N ARG A 676 0.59 -25.29 10.01
CA ARG A 676 1.39 -24.13 9.61
C ARG A 676 0.48 -23.00 9.12
N PRO A 677 0.86 -21.72 9.30
CA PRO A 677 0.13 -20.62 8.70
C PRO A 677 0.09 -20.74 7.17
N ARG A 678 -0.95 -20.18 6.55
CA ARG A 678 -1.13 -20.12 5.08
C ARG A 678 -1.32 -21.48 4.36
N THR A 679 -1.44 -22.59 5.07
CA THR A 679 -1.71 -23.91 4.47
C THR A 679 -3.19 -24.29 4.44
N TYR A 680 -4.08 -23.40 4.89
CA TYR A 680 -5.52 -23.54 4.77
C TYR A 680 -6.11 -22.29 4.08
N ILE A 681 -6.59 -22.44 2.85
CA ILE A 681 -7.12 -21.34 2.03
C ILE A 681 -8.64 -21.44 1.93
N HIS A 682 -9.32 -20.33 2.22
CA HIS A 682 -10.77 -20.21 2.30
C HIS A 682 -11.27 -18.92 1.63
N SER A 683 -12.56 -18.83 1.29
CA SER A 683 -13.18 -17.68 0.59
C SER A 683 -13.69 -16.57 1.52
N GLY A 684 -13.29 -16.59 2.79
CA GLY A 684 -13.75 -15.60 3.78
C GLY A 684 -15.26 -15.59 3.96
N TYR A 685 -15.84 -14.40 4.10
CA TYR A 685 -17.28 -14.20 4.26
C TYR A 685 -18.04 -14.09 2.94
N GLN A 686 -17.36 -14.00 1.79
CA GLN A 686 -18.10 -14.02 0.51
C GLN A 686 -18.71 -15.38 0.25
N GLY A 687 -18.07 -16.46 0.73
CA GLY A 687 -18.58 -17.81 0.55
C GLY A 687 -18.79 -18.15 -0.93
N THR A 688 -17.84 -17.79 -1.79
CA THR A 688 -18.03 -17.89 -3.24
C THR A 688 -17.84 -19.30 -3.75
N LEU A 689 -18.94 -19.95 -4.14
CA LEU A 689 -18.93 -21.28 -4.74
C LEU A 689 -18.08 -21.32 -6.01
N GLY A 690 -17.24 -22.36 -6.12
CA GLY A 690 -16.44 -22.63 -7.33
C GLY A 690 -15.11 -21.90 -7.42
N PHE A 691 -14.66 -21.30 -6.31
CA PHE A 691 -13.36 -20.61 -6.24
C PHE A 691 -12.18 -21.58 -6.06
N GLY A 692 -12.41 -22.77 -5.52
CA GLY A 692 -11.37 -23.61 -4.91
C GLY A 692 -10.33 -24.11 -5.92
N PHE A 693 -10.78 -24.60 -7.08
CA PHE A 693 -9.88 -25.20 -8.07
C PHE A 693 -8.88 -24.19 -8.67
N ALA A 694 -9.34 -23.07 -9.21
CA ALA A 694 -8.46 -22.03 -9.73
C ALA A 694 -7.56 -21.41 -8.64
N THR A 695 -8.08 -21.26 -7.42
CA THR A 695 -7.29 -20.81 -6.26
C THR A 695 -6.15 -21.78 -5.94
N ALA A 696 -6.37 -23.09 -6.01
CA ALA A 696 -5.33 -24.09 -5.79
C ALA A 696 -4.23 -24.07 -6.86
N LEU A 697 -4.59 -23.83 -8.13
CA LEU A 697 -3.61 -23.63 -9.19
C LEU A 697 -2.70 -22.42 -8.88
N GLY A 698 -3.30 -21.30 -8.46
CA GLY A 698 -2.56 -20.13 -8.00
C GLY A 698 -1.65 -20.39 -6.81
N ALA A 699 -2.15 -21.12 -5.81
CA ALA A 699 -1.39 -21.49 -4.62
C ALA A 699 -0.16 -22.35 -4.97
N LYS A 700 -0.32 -23.30 -5.91
CA LYS A 700 0.79 -24.12 -6.41
C LYS A 700 1.83 -23.29 -7.15
N VAL A 701 1.40 -22.33 -7.97
CA VAL A 701 2.33 -21.40 -8.64
C VAL A 701 3.10 -20.56 -7.63
N GLY A 702 2.45 -20.08 -6.56
CA GLY A 702 3.11 -19.30 -5.51
C GLY A 702 4.00 -20.13 -4.58
N ARG A 703 3.77 -21.45 -4.50
CA ARG A 703 4.53 -22.41 -3.68
C ARG A 703 4.79 -23.70 -4.47
N PRO A 704 5.67 -23.65 -5.49
CA PRO A 704 5.85 -24.76 -6.44
C PRO A 704 6.35 -26.05 -5.78
N ASP A 705 7.07 -25.96 -4.67
CA ASP A 705 7.63 -27.12 -3.98
C ASP A 705 6.63 -27.82 -3.05
N LEU A 706 5.51 -27.17 -2.71
CA LEU A 706 4.53 -27.73 -1.79
C LEU A 706 3.45 -28.52 -2.53
N PRO A 707 2.98 -29.64 -1.96
CA PRO A 707 1.79 -30.30 -2.46
C PRO A 707 0.54 -29.46 -2.17
N VAL A 708 -0.37 -29.39 -3.13
CA VAL A 708 -1.60 -28.61 -3.05
C VAL A 708 -2.79 -29.50 -3.38
N VAL A 709 -3.79 -29.49 -2.49
CA VAL A 709 -5.05 -30.23 -2.63
C VAL A 709 -6.21 -29.24 -2.62
N SER A 710 -7.08 -29.30 -3.62
CA SER A 710 -8.38 -28.61 -3.59
C SER A 710 -9.49 -29.59 -3.29
N VAL A 711 -10.45 -29.21 -2.44
CA VAL A 711 -11.67 -29.96 -2.17
C VAL A 711 -12.88 -29.18 -2.64
N SER A 712 -13.56 -29.69 -3.66
CA SER A 712 -14.78 -29.10 -4.23
C SER A 712 -15.95 -30.08 -4.20
N GLY A 713 -17.17 -29.55 -4.26
CA GLY A 713 -18.34 -30.30 -4.69
C GLY A 713 -18.38 -30.34 -6.21
N ASP A 714 -19.07 -31.31 -6.79
CA ASP A 714 -19.30 -31.43 -8.23
C ASP A 714 -19.88 -30.15 -8.87
N GLY A 715 -20.91 -29.55 -8.28
CA GLY A 715 -21.50 -28.31 -8.78
C GLY A 715 -20.54 -27.10 -8.70
N GLY A 716 -19.71 -27.03 -7.66
CA GLY A 716 -18.74 -25.95 -7.49
C GLY A 716 -17.55 -26.08 -8.45
N PHE A 717 -17.01 -27.29 -8.62
CA PHE A 717 -15.87 -27.53 -9.50
C PHE A 717 -16.14 -27.07 -10.95
N MET A 718 -17.38 -27.24 -11.42
CA MET A 718 -17.78 -26.90 -12.80
C MET A 718 -17.72 -25.40 -13.12
N TYR A 719 -17.59 -24.49 -12.14
CA TYR A 719 -17.42 -23.05 -12.40
C TYR A 719 -16.06 -22.70 -13.04
N ASN A 720 -15.01 -23.48 -12.75
CA ASN A 720 -13.65 -23.21 -13.22
C ASN A 720 -12.99 -24.44 -13.88
N VAL A 721 -13.80 -25.41 -14.33
CA VAL A 721 -13.31 -26.66 -14.95
C VAL A 721 -12.42 -26.43 -16.17
N GLN A 722 -12.67 -25.37 -16.94
CA GLN A 722 -11.86 -24.97 -18.09
C GLN A 722 -10.39 -24.73 -17.75
N GLU A 723 -10.08 -24.40 -16.48
CA GLU A 723 -8.71 -24.17 -16.02
C GLU A 723 -7.92 -25.48 -15.87
N LEU A 724 -8.51 -26.66 -16.10
CA LEU A 724 -7.76 -27.90 -16.36
C LEU A 724 -6.85 -27.72 -17.57
N SER A 725 -7.31 -27.01 -18.61
CA SER A 725 -6.48 -26.68 -19.78
C SER A 725 -5.27 -25.83 -19.39
N THR A 726 -5.48 -24.84 -18.50
CA THR A 726 -4.42 -23.98 -17.98
C THR A 726 -3.42 -24.77 -17.15
N ALA A 727 -3.91 -25.62 -16.24
CA ALA A 727 -3.09 -26.45 -15.38
C ALA A 727 -2.16 -27.36 -16.20
N VAL A 728 -2.70 -28.07 -17.20
CA VAL A 728 -1.93 -28.96 -18.07
C VAL A 728 -0.95 -28.17 -18.94
N LYS A 729 -1.38 -27.05 -19.55
CA LYS A 729 -0.53 -26.22 -20.41
C LYS A 729 0.71 -25.69 -19.68
N HIS A 730 0.55 -25.30 -18.41
CA HIS A 730 1.59 -24.66 -17.62
C HIS A 730 2.27 -25.59 -16.61
N GLY A 731 1.92 -26.88 -16.60
CA GLY A 731 2.48 -27.88 -15.68
C GLY A 731 2.23 -27.54 -14.20
N ILE A 732 1.00 -27.14 -13.86
CA ILE A 732 0.61 -26.76 -12.50
C ILE A 732 0.07 -27.98 -11.75
N ASP A 733 0.96 -28.62 -11.00
CA ASP A 733 0.73 -29.94 -10.41
C ASP A 733 -0.05 -29.84 -9.08
N ILE A 734 -1.37 -30.06 -9.14
CA ILE A 734 -2.25 -30.14 -7.98
C ILE A 734 -3.08 -31.43 -7.98
N VAL A 735 -3.65 -31.77 -6.82
CA VAL A 735 -4.68 -32.82 -6.71
C VAL A 735 -6.03 -32.17 -6.43
N ALA A 736 -6.98 -32.30 -7.36
CA ALA A 736 -8.34 -31.81 -7.22
C ALA A 736 -9.28 -32.94 -6.81
N ILE A 737 -9.83 -32.87 -5.60
CA ILE A 737 -10.78 -33.84 -5.06
C ILE A 737 -12.19 -33.28 -5.21
N ILE A 738 -13.07 -34.04 -5.86
CA ILE A 738 -14.46 -33.66 -6.13
C ILE A 738 -15.37 -34.62 -5.40
N PHE A 739 -16.10 -34.13 -4.41
CA PHE A 739 -17.18 -34.89 -3.77
C PHE A 739 -18.44 -34.74 -4.62
N ALA A 740 -18.82 -35.82 -5.30
CA ALA A 740 -19.94 -35.83 -6.24
C ALA A 740 -21.15 -36.56 -5.64
N ASP A 741 -22.15 -35.80 -5.22
CA ASP A 741 -23.46 -36.27 -4.75
C ASP A 741 -24.57 -36.04 -5.80
N GLY A 742 -24.24 -35.43 -6.94
CA GLY A 742 -25.18 -35.10 -8.00
C GLY A 742 -26.13 -33.97 -7.60
N ALA A 743 -25.74 -33.09 -6.68
CA ALA A 743 -26.61 -32.04 -6.18
C ALA A 743 -25.88 -30.78 -5.69
N PHE A 744 -26.60 -29.66 -5.62
CA PHE A 744 -26.25 -28.62 -4.67
C PHE A 744 -26.64 -29.06 -3.25
N GLY A 745 -25.91 -30.02 -2.68
CA GLY A 745 -26.29 -30.79 -1.50
C GLY A 745 -26.80 -29.97 -0.31
N ASN A 746 -26.12 -28.87 0.04
CA ASN A 746 -26.57 -28.02 1.15
C ASN A 746 -27.89 -27.28 0.84
N VAL A 747 -28.09 -26.85 -0.41
CA VAL A 747 -29.34 -26.20 -0.84
C VAL A 747 -30.47 -27.23 -0.88
N ARG A 748 -30.19 -28.44 -1.37
CA ARG A 748 -31.13 -29.55 -1.35
C ARG A 748 -31.60 -29.87 0.06
N ARG A 749 -30.67 -30.01 1.01
CA ARG A 749 -30.99 -30.25 2.43
C ARG A 749 -31.86 -29.14 3.02
N MET A 750 -31.50 -27.87 2.83
CA MET A 750 -32.33 -26.74 3.30
C MET A 750 -33.74 -26.76 2.68
N GLN A 751 -33.87 -27.03 1.38
CA GLN A 751 -35.19 -27.15 0.74
C GLN A 751 -36.02 -28.32 1.31
N LYS A 752 -35.38 -29.44 1.66
CA LYS A 752 -36.00 -30.58 2.36
C LYS A 752 -36.51 -30.19 3.74
N GLU A 753 -35.62 -29.67 4.58
CA GLU A 753 -35.84 -29.46 6.01
C GLU A 753 -36.67 -28.21 6.31
N ASP A 754 -36.34 -27.09 5.68
CA ASP A 754 -36.87 -25.77 6.05
C ASP A 754 -38.05 -25.32 5.17
N TYR A 755 -38.18 -25.89 3.97
CA TYR A 755 -39.13 -25.40 2.95
C TYR A 755 -40.16 -26.46 2.52
N GLY A 756 -40.42 -27.45 3.36
CA GLY A 756 -41.48 -28.45 3.13
C GLY A 756 -41.17 -29.38 1.95
N ASN A 757 -39.89 -29.70 1.75
CA ASN A 757 -39.44 -30.62 0.69
C ASN A 757 -39.82 -30.19 -0.74
N ARG A 758 -39.83 -28.88 -1.00
CA ARG A 758 -40.07 -28.30 -2.33
C ARG A 758 -38.77 -28.16 -3.09
N LEU A 759 -38.32 -29.26 -3.70
CA LEU A 759 -37.04 -29.33 -4.42
C LEU A 759 -37.09 -28.63 -5.78
N ILE A 760 -36.17 -27.69 -6.03
CA ILE A 760 -36.04 -26.98 -7.31
C ILE A 760 -34.61 -26.49 -7.54
N GLY A 761 -34.05 -26.77 -8.73
CA GLY A 761 -32.73 -26.30 -9.13
C GLY A 761 -31.56 -26.88 -8.33
N VAL A 762 -31.76 -28.04 -7.70
CA VAL A 762 -30.80 -28.65 -6.76
C VAL A 762 -30.17 -29.95 -7.24
N ASP A 763 -30.76 -30.63 -8.22
CA ASP A 763 -30.21 -31.87 -8.80
C ASP A 763 -29.32 -31.53 -10.01
N LEU A 764 -28.16 -32.18 -10.11
CA LEU A 764 -27.13 -31.92 -11.11
C LEU A 764 -26.92 -33.13 -12.00
N LEU A 765 -26.64 -32.87 -13.29
CA LEU A 765 -26.15 -33.88 -14.22
C LEU A 765 -24.64 -33.66 -14.42
N ASN A 766 -23.85 -34.59 -13.88
CA ASN A 766 -22.40 -34.49 -13.94
C ASN A 766 -21.80 -35.17 -15.18
N PRO A 767 -20.69 -34.64 -15.73
CA PRO A 767 -19.87 -35.40 -16.65
C PRO A 767 -19.20 -36.58 -15.93
N GLN A 768 -18.63 -37.51 -16.70
CA GLN A 768 -17.69 -38.49 -16.15
C GLN A 768 -16.37 -37.76 -15.82
N PHE A 769 -16.25 -37.22 -14.61
CA PHE A 769 -15.13 -36.36 -14.20
C PHE A 769 -13.74 -36.94 -14.52
N PRO A 770 -13.44 -38.24 -14.28
CA PRO A 770 -12.16 -38.83 -14.67
C PRO A 770 -11.87 -38.71 -16.17
N LYS A 771 -12.84 -39.07 -17.02
CA LYS A 771 -12.70 -38.95 -18.48
C LYS A 771 -12.59 -37.51 -18.95
N MET A 772 -13.26 -36.60 -18.25
CA MET A 772 -13.13 -35.17 -18.52
C MET A 772 -11.70 -34.69 -18.22
N ALA A 773 -11.12 -35.08 -17.08
CA ALA A 773 -9.72 -34.78 -16.76
C ALA A 773 -8.76 -35.32 -17.85
N GLU A 774 -8.97 -36.58 -18.26
CA GLU A 774 -8.21 -37.22 -19.34
C GLU A 774 -8.31 -36.45 -20.65
N SER A 775 -9.50 -35.92 -20.99
CA SER A 775 -9.71 -35.13 -22.21
C SER A 775 -8.91 -33.82 -22.24
N PHE A 776 -8.54 -33.28 -21.08
CA PHE A 776 -7.64 -32.11 -20.96
C PHE A 776 -6.16 -32.50 -20.88
N GLY A 777 -5.83 -33.79 -20.72
CA GLY A 777 -4.47 -34.29 -20.48
C GLY A 777 -4.09 -34.40 -19.00
N ALA A 778 -5.04 -34.27 -18.08
CA ALA A 778 -4.84 -34.52 -16.65
C ALA A 778 -5.16 -35.99 -16.30
N ALA A 779 -4.66 -36.47 -15.15
CA ALA A 779 -5.03 -37.81 -14.67
C ALA A 779 -6.43 -37.77 -14.04
N GLY A 780 -7.27 -38.75 -14.37
CA GLY A 780 -8.60 -38.92 -13.77
C GLY A 780 -8.71 -40.24 -13.01
N VAL A 781 -9.15 -40.19 -11.77
CA VAL A 781 -9.42 -41.40 -10.95
C VAL A 781 -10.73 -41.26 -10.19
N ARG A 782 -11.32 -42.38 -9.81
CA ARG A 782 -12.59 -42.42 -9.07
C ARG A 782 -12.51 -43.34 -7.87
N THR A 783 -13.14 -42.94 -6.78
CA THR A 783 -13.33 -43.74 -5.57
C THR A 783 -14.68 -43.45 -4.91
N THR A 784 -15.02 -44.24 -3.88
CA THR A 784 -16.27 -44.12 -3.10
C THR A 784 -16.04 -44.18 -1.60
N THR A 785 -14.81 -44.45 -1.13
CA THR A 785 -14.51 -44.64 0.30
C THR A 785 -13.33 -43.78 0.76
N PRO A 786 -13.23 -43.45 2.05
CA PRO A 786 -12.09 -42.73 2.62
C PRO A 786 -10.75 -43.44 2.38
N GLU A 787 -10.69 -44.77 2.50
CA GLU A 787 -9.46 -45.55 2.28
C GLU A 787 -9.04 -45.50 0.82
N GLY A 788 -10.02 -45.55 -0.09
CA GLY A 788 -9.77 -45.38 -1.52
C GLY A 788 -9.25 -43.97 -1.83
N LEU A 789 -9.85 -42.94 -1.21
CA LEU A 789 -9.35 -41.56 -1.34
C LEU A 789 -7.91 -41.43 -0.86
N GLY A 790 -7.56 -42.00 0.30
CA GLY A 790 -6.19 -42.00 0.81
C GLY A 790 -5.19 -42.63 -0.17
N ARG A 791 -5.51 -43.82 -0.70
CA ARG A 791 -4.64 -44.49 -1.69
C ARG A 791 -4.44 -43.66 -2.96
N GLU A 792 -5.53 -43.14 -3.53
CA GLU A 792 -5.46 -42.35 -4.76
C GLU A 792 -4.74 -41.01 -4.54
N LEU A 793 -4.96 -40.35 -3.40
CA LEU A 793 -4.26 -39.13 -3.03
C LEU A 793 -2.76 -39.38 -2.86
N ALA A 794 -2.35 -40.44 -2.15
CA ALA A 794 -0.96 -40.81 -1.97
C ALA A 794 -0.24 -41.07 -3.31
N ALA A 795 -0.93 -41.70 -4.25
CA ALA A 795 -0.43 -41.92 -5.60
C ALA A 795 -0.36 -40.62 -6.41
N ALA A 796 -1.39 -39.78 -6.32
CA ALA A 796 -1.49 -38.50 -7.03
C ALA A 796 -0.41 -37.51 -6.60
N LEU A 797 -0.09 -37.42 -5.30
CA LEU A 797 0.94 -36.51 -4.77
C LEU A 797 2.36 -36.86 -5.25
N LYS A 798 2.59 -38.08 -5.75
CA LYS A 798 3.87 -38.54 -6.32
C LYS A 798 3.93 -38.38 -7.85
N ARG A 799 2.79 -38.06 -8.49
CA ARG A 799 2.67 -37.92 -9.94
C ARG A 799 3.05 -36.50 -10.36
N ARG A 800 3.69 -36.36 -11.52
CA ARG A 800 3.79 -35.08 -12.22
C ARG A 800 2.53 -34.83 -13.04
N GLY A 801 2.04 -33.61 -13.06
CA GLY A 801 0.77 -33.24 -13.68
C GLY A 801 -0.41 -33.24 -12.72
N THR A 802 -1.44 -32.46 -13.08
CA THR A 802 -2.69 -32.37 -12.34
C THR A 802 -3.42 -33.71 -12.28
N THR A 803 -3.94 -34.07 -11.10
CA THR A 803 -4.81 -35.24 -10.92
C THR A 803 -6.18 -34.81 -10.40
N LEU A 804 -7.24 -35.31 -11.02
CA LEU A 804 -8.61 -35.18 -10.55
C LEU A 804 -9.06 -36.51 -9.92
N ILE A 805 -9.54 -36.45 -8.69
CA ILE A 805 -10.11 -37.56 -7.93
C ILE A 805 -11.60 -37.31 -7.74
N GLU A 806 -12.44 -38.06 -8.44
CA GLU A 806 -13.88 -38.10 -8.17
C GLU A 806 -14.13 -39.01 -6.96
N VAL A 807 -14.75 -38.47 -5.92
CA VAL A 807 -15.28 -39.22 -4.78
C VAL A 807 -16.79 -39.24 -4.90
N ALA A 808 -17.33 -40.34 -5.42
CA ALA A 808 -18.77 -40.50 -5.54
C ALA A 808 -19.37 -40.80 -4.15
N VAL A 809 -20.28 -39.94 -3.72
CA VAL A 809 -20.87 -39.98 -2.38
C VAL A 809 -22.40 -39.90 -2.45
N GLY A 810 -23.06 -40.35 -1.40
CA GLY A 810 -24.49 -40.12 -1.21
C GLY A 810 -24.78 -38.79 -0.54
N GLU A 811 -26.04 -38.59 -0.14
CA GLU A 811 -26.43 -37.48 0.73
C GLU A 811 -25.67 -37.54 2.06
N MET A 812 -24.98 -36.46 2.40
CA MET A 812 -24.20 -36.34 3.63
C MET A 812 -25.03 -35.67 4.75
N PRO A 813 -24.82 -36.06 6.02
CA PRO A 813 -25.59 -35.56 7.17
C PRO A 813 -25.42 -34.05 7.43
#